data_AF-A0A8T0XJB2-F1
#
_entry.id   AF-A0A8T0XJB2-F1
#
_cell.length_a   1.000
_cell.length_b   1.000
_cell.length_c   1.000
_cell.angle_alpha   90.00
_cell.angle_beta   90.00
_cell.angle_gamma   90.00
#
_symmetry.space_group_name_H-M   'P 1'
#
loop_
_entity.id
_entity.type
_entity.pdbx_description
1 polymer ?
#
loop_
_entity_poly.entity_id
_entity_poly.type
_entity_poly.pdbx_seq_one_letter_code
_entity_poly.pdbx_strand_id
1 'polypeptide(L)'
;MSASQSSMSGAGEAGVRTVVWFRRDLRVEDNPALAAAARAAGEVVPAYVWAPEEDGPYFPGRVSRWWLSQSLKHLDASLRRLGATCLVTRRSADAVVALLDIVRSTGATHLFFNHLYDPLSLVRDHRVKELLTAEGITVRSFNSDLLYEPWEVLDDDGCPFTMFAPFWNRCLCMPDPAAPLLPPKKINSGDLSRCSSDELIFEDESERGSNALLARAWSPGWQNADKALTAFLNGPLIDYSVNRKKADSASTSLLSPYLHFGELSVRKVFHQVRMKQLMWSNEGNHAGEESCTWFLRSIGLREYSRYLTFNHPCSHEKPLLSHLRFFPWVVNEVYFKVWRQGRTGYPLVDAGMRELWATGWLHDRIRVVVSSFFVKVLQLPWRWGMKYFWDTLLDADLESDALGWQYISGSLPDGRELDRIDNPQFEGYKFDPHGEYVRRWLPELARLPTEWIHHPWDAPDSVLQAAGVELGSNYPRPIVELDEANSRLQDALSEMWELEAASRAAMENGMEEGLGDSSDVALIDFPQELQMEVDRQPVRPTQTPMMAGRRRQDQMVPSLTSSFIRAETELTADFDNISEDSRPEVPSNMHLQPRMEREETVDGGTSNGAMMNGNHQQQNLQNNTRRVLGVAPSVSEASSSWTGRGGIVPVWSPPAASGHSDPYAADEADISSRNYLDRHPQSHTMMNWSQVNSRSHCEFRCMDNRVGSG
;
A
#
# COMPACT_ATOMS: atom_id res chain seq x y z
N MET A 1 -33.13 -52.46 48.68
CA MET A 1 -31.85 -51.77 48.95
C MET A 1 -31.29 -51.32 47.61
N SER A 2 -30.73 -50.12 47.53
CA SER A 2 -30.35 -49.48 46.26
C SER A 2 -28.96 -49.88 45.78
N ALA A 3 -28.83 -50.24 44.50
CA ALA A 3 -27.53 -50.22 43.82
C ALA A 3 -27.18 -48.75 43.47
N SER A 4 -25.99 -48.30 43.85
CA SER A 4 -25.54 -46.93 43.62
C SER A 4 -25.05 -46.74 42.19
N GLN A 5 -25.81 -46.02 41.36
CA GLN A 5 -25.29 -45.49 40.09
C GLN A 5 -24.39 -44.29 40.39
N SER A 6 -23.09 -44.46 40.20
CA SER A 6 -22.13 -43.34 40.19
C SER A 6 -22.34 -42.54 38.90
N SER A 7 -22.88 -41.32 39.02
CA SER A 7 -23.03 -40.41 37.90
C SER A 7 -21.67 -39.91 37.42
N MET A 8 -21.09 -40.58 36.41
CA MET A 8 -20.05 -39.98 35.59
C MET A 8 -20.69 -38.81 34.83
N SER A 9 -20.48 -37.59 35.31
CA SER A 9 -20.79 -36.38 34.57
C SER A 9 -20.05 -36.43 33.24
N GLY A 10 -20.79 -36.46 32.14
CA GLY A 10 -20.19 -36.57 30.80
C GLY A 10 -19.26 -35.39 30.54
N ALA A 11 -17.96 -35.66 30.53
CA ALA A 11 -17.02 -34.82 29.80
C ALA A 11 -17.37 -34.97 28.32
N GLY A 12 -18.13 -34.01 27.79
CA GLY A 12 -18.28 -33.88 26.34
C GLY A 12 -16.89 -33.71 25.72
N GLU A 13 -16.68 -34.28 24.55
CA GLU A 13 -15.42 -34.11 23.82
C GLU A 13 -15.12 -32.62 23.69
N ALA A 14 -13.96 -32.20 24.20
CA ALA A 14 -13.56 -30.80 24.22
C ALA A 14 -13.25 -30.34 22.80
N GLY A 15 -14.29 -29.85 22.10
CA GLY A 15 -14.21 -29.38 20.73
C GLY A 15 -13.09 -28.35 20.58
N VAL A 16 -12.33 -28.46 19.49
CA VAL A 16 -11.16 -27.61 19.25
C VAL A 16 -11.58 -26.14 19.25
N ARG A 17 -11.09 -25.36 20.21
CA ARG A 17 -11.34 -23.91 20.27
C ARG A 17 -10.09 -23.18 19.78
N THR A 18 -10.28 -22.34 18.75
CA THR A 18 -9.22 -21.64 18.02
C THR A 18 -9.39 -20.13 18.16
N VAL A 19 -8.35 -19.44 18.61
CA VAL A 19 -8.28 -17.98 18.51
C VAL A 19 -7.81 -17.61 17.10
N VAL A 20 -8.47 -16.65 16.46
CA VAL A 20 -8.03 -16.03 15.21
C VAL A 20 -7.61 -14.60 15.52
N TRP A 21 -6.32 -14.32 15.51
CA TRP A 21 -5.77 -13.00 15.83
C TRP A 21 -5.60 -12.17 14.56
N PHE A 22 -6.42 -11.12 14.46
CA PHE A 22 -6.39 -10.13 13.37
C PHE A 22 -5.41 -8.98 13.69
N ARG A 23 -4.72 -8.47 12.66
CA ARG A 23 -3.84 -7.28 12.70
C ARG A 23 -4.12 -6.34 11.52
N ARG A 24 -3.47 -6.58 10.37
CA ARG A 24 -3.64 -5.86 9.09
C ARG A 24 -4.30 -6.77 8.03
N ASP A 25 -5.35 -7.48 8.43
CA ASP A 25 -6.06 -8.48 7.63
C ASP A 25 -7.58 -8.42 7.87
N LEU A 26 -8.13 -7.20 7.96
CA LEU A 26 -9.45 -6.88 8.55
C LEU A 26 -10.66 -7.23 7.66
N ARG A 27 -10.67 -8.45 7.13
CA ARG A 27 -11.68 -9.03 6.22
C ARG A 27 -12.05 -10.46 6.60
N VAL A 28 -13.22 -10.91 6.12
CA VAL A 28 -13.70 -12.30 6.31
C VAL A 28 -13.63 -13.17 5.05
N GLU A 29 -13.50 -12.55 3.87
CA GLU A 29 -13.22 -13.21 2.60
C GLU A 29 -11.70 -13.33 2.38
N ASP A 30 -11.26 -14.44 1.80
CA ASP A 30 -9.86 -14.75 1.53
C ASP A 30 -8.90 -14.46 2.70
N ASN A 31 -9.34 -14.77 3.93
CA ASN A 31 -8.53 -14.76 5.13
C ASN A 31 -8.19 -16.22 5.51
N PRO A 32 -6.98 -16.73 5.23
CA PRO A 32 -6.64 -18.14 5.43
C PRO A 32 -6.61 -18.58 6.89
N ALA A 33 -6.22 -17.73 7.84
CA ALA A 33 -6.30 -18.03 9.27
C ALA A 33 -7.75 -18.28 9.70
N LEU A 34 -8.69 -17.40 9.33
CA LEU A 34 -10.12 -17.55 9.61
C LEU A 34 -10.71 -18.79 8.90
N ALA A 35 -10.34 -19.02 7.63
CA ALA A 35 -10.78 -20.18 6.86
C ALA A 35 -10.14 -21.51 7.33
N ALA A 36 -8.98 -21.48 7.99
CA ALA A 36 -8.38 -22.64 8.65
C ALA A 36 -9.10 -22.95 9.97
N ALA A 37 -9.36 -21.94 10.80
CA ALA A 37 -10.10 -22.09 12.06
C ALA A 37 -11.50 -22.65 11.83
N ALA A 38 -12.26 -22.08 10.87
CA ALA A 38 -13.60 -22.55 10.52
C ALA A 38 -13.61 -23.97 9.90
N ARG A 39 -12.49 -24.45 9.35
CA ARG A 39 -12.35 -25.84 8.85
C ARG A 39 -11.96 -26.85 9.93
N ALA A 40 -11.50 -26.42 11.10
CA ALA A 40 -11.09 -27.30 12.21
C ALA A 40 -12.28 -27.96 12.96
N ALA A 41 -13.50 -27.88 12.42
CA ALA A 41 -14.74 -28.38 13.03
C ALA A 41 -15.01 -27.88 14.47
N GLY A 42 -14.49 -26.70 14.79
CA GLY A 42 -14.34 -26.21 16.15
C GLY A 42 -14.99 -24.84 16.40
N GLU A 43 -14.77 -24.33 17.60
CA GLU A 43 -15.18 -22.97 17.98
C GLU A 43 -14.11 -21.95 17.60
N VAL A 44 -14.53 -20.80 17.07
CA VAL A 44 -13.67 -19.75 16.52
C VAL A 44 -13.88 -18.46 17.31
N VAL A 45 -12.85 -18.05 18.04
CA VAL A 45 -12.83 -16.78 18.79
C VAL A 45 -12.02 -15.75 17.99
N PRO A 46 -12.66 -14.83 17.25
CA PRO A 46 -11.94 -13.75 16.59
C PRO A 46 -11.45 -12.76 17.64
N ALA A 47 -10.18 -12.36 17.57
CA ALA A 47 -9.54 -11.48 18.53
C ALA A 47 -8.71 -10.38 17.84
N TYR A 48 -8.65 -9.21 18.46
CA TYR A 48 -7.77 -8.11 18.09
C TYR A 48 -7.03 -7.60 19.33
N VAL A 49 -5.71 -7.46 19.22
CA VAL A 49 -4.84 -7.00 20.31
C VAL A 49 -4.24 -5.67 19.91
N TRP A 50 -4.43 -4.65 20.75
CA TRP A 50 -3.83 -3.32 20.59
C TRP A 50 -2.68 -3.19 21.58
N ALA A 51 -1.45 -3.18 21.07
CA ALA A 51 -0.21 -3.05 21.85
C ALA A 51 0.79 -2.09 21.17
N PRO A 52 0.39 -0.81 20.96
CA PRO A 52 1.13 0.11 20.11
C PRO A 52 2.46 0.59 20.72
N GLU A 53 2.74 0.31 21.99
CA GLU A 53 4.08 0.49 22.58
C GLU A 53 5.12 -0.49 22.00
N GLU A 54 4.71 -1.67 21.52
CA GLU A 54 5.60 -2.61 20.81
C GLU A 54 6.03 -2.06 19.44
N ASP A 55 5.19 -1.24 18.82
CA ASP A 55 5.46 -0.61 17.52
C ASP A 55 6.41 0.60 17.65
N GLY A 56 6.74 1.01 18.89
CA GLY A 56 7.85 1.91 19.21
C GLY A 56 7.78 3.28 18.53
N PRO A 57 8.83 3.72 17.80
CA PRO A 57 8.80 5.00 17.07
C PRO A 57 7.82 5.00 15.88
N TYR A 58 7.31 3.83 15.49
CA TYR A 58 6.31 3.61 14.44
C TYR A 58 4.90 3.33 15.01
N PHE A 59 4.61 3.81 16.23
CA PHE A 59 3.22 3.96 16.72
C PHE A 59 2.32 4.53 15.60
N PRO A 60 1.19 3.89 15.25
CA PRO A 60 0.41 4.29 14.07
C PRO A 60 -0.10 5.74 14.08
N GLY A 61 0.00 6.39 12.92
CA GLY A 61 -0.38 7.79 12.72
C GLY A 61 -1.84 8.10 13.02
N ARG A 62 -2.15 9.37 13.33
CA ARG A 62 -3.50 9.85 13.66
C ARG A 62 -4.59 9.38 12.71
N VAL A 63 -4.39 9.54 11.41
CA VAL A 63 -5.44 9.20 10.43
C VAL A 63 -5.52 7.68 10.19
N SER A 64 -4.40 6.97 10.31
CA SER A 64 -4.33 5.51 10.30
C SER A 64 -5.11 4.91 11.50
N ARG A 65 -4.93 5.47 12.70
CA ARG A 65 -5.73 5.13 13.90
C ARG A 65 -7.23 5.39 13.71
N TRP A 66 -7.61 6.53 13.13
CA TRP A 66 -9.02 6.80 12.78
C TRP A 66 -9.59 5.69 11.88
N TRP A 67 -8.90 5.36 10.77
CA TRP A 67 -9.33 4.33 9.82
C TRP A 67 -9.50 2.98 10.49
N LEU A 68 -8.47 2.53 11.22
CA LEU A 68 -8.45 1.30 12.01
C LEU A 68 -9.67 1.22 12.95
N SER A 69 -9.99 2.31 13.66
CA SER A 69 -11.13 2.36 14.58
C SER A 69 -12.47 2.14 13.89
N GLN A 70 -12.64 2.55 12.63
CA GLN A 70 -13.89 2.34 11.88
C GLN A 70 -13.90 0.94 11.24
N SER A 71 -12.74 0.48 10.76
CA SER A 71 -12.57 -0.85 10.19
C SER A 71 -12.86 -1.96 11.20
N LEU A 72 -12.38 -1.86 12.43
CA LEU A 72 -12.66 -2.83 13.50
C LEU A 72 -14.15 -2.91 13.86
N LYS A 73 -14.87 -1.77 13.89
CA LYS A 73 -16.32 -1.73 14.08
C LYS A 73 -17.05 -2.43 12.92
N HIS A 74 -16.57 -2.24 11.69
CA HIS A 74 -17.10 -2.90 10.50
C HIS A 74 -16.82 -4.42 10.49
N LEU A 75 -15.65 -4.83 10.97
CA LEU A 75 -15.24 -6.23 11.11
C LEU A 75 -16.07 -6.95 12.18
N ASP A 76 -16.23 -6.40 13.37
CA ASP A 76 -17.09 -6.95 14.43
C ASP A 76 -18.53 -7.14 13.94
N ALA A 77 -19.13 -6.11 13.33
CA ALA A 77 -20.46 -6.20 12.73
C ALA A 77 -20.55 -7.23 11.59
N SER A 78 -19.43 -7.60 10.96
CA SER A 78 -19.36 -8.65 9.94
C SER A 78 -19.21 -10.05 10.54
N LEU A 79 -18.36 -10.21 11.56
CA LEU A 79 -18.16 -11.46 12.30
C LEU A 79 -19.44 -11.87 13.03
N ARG A 80 -20.17 -10.92 13.64
CA ARG A 80 -21.49 -11.18 14.24
C ARG A 80 -22.53 -11.65 13.22
N ARG A 81 -22.52 -11.10 12.00
CA ARG A 81 -23.38 -11.58 10.88
C ARG A 81 -23.03 -13.01 10.43
N LEU A 82 -21.79 -13.48 10.65
CA LEU A 82 -21.38 -14.86 10.41
C LEU A 82 -21.66 -15.81 11.60
N GLY A 83 -22.01 -15.29 12.78
CA GLY A 83 -22.37 -16.07 13.97
C GLY A 83 -21.37 -16.02 15.13
N ALA A 84 -20.32 -15.19 15.07
CA ALA A 84 -19.49 -14.92 16.24
C ALA A 84 -20.25 -14.08 17.28
N THR A 85 -19.93 -14.27 18.57
CA THR A 85 -20.54 -13.49 19.66
C THR A 85 -20.10 -12.02 19.59
N CYS A 86 -18.79 -11.79 19.43
CA CYS A 86 -18.13 -10.51 19.20
C CYS A 86 -16.71 -10.74 18.68
N LEU A 87 -16.07 -9.68 18.17
CA LEU A 87 -14.61 -9.55 18.15
C LEU A 87 -14.12 -9.30 19.58
N VAL A 88 -13.19 -10.13 20.08
CA VAL A 88 -12.57 -9.94 21.40
C VAL A 88 -11.44 -8.91 21.28
N THR A 89 -11.64 -7.72 21.84
CA THR A 89 -10.60 -6.68 21.91
C THR A 89 -9.83 -6.73 23.22
N ARG A 90 -8.49 -6.62 23.17
CA ARG A 90 -7.62 -6.53 24.35
C ARG A 90 -6.61 -5.40 24.19
N ARG A 91 -6.43 -4.58 25.21
CA ARG A 91 -5.34 -3.60 25.33
C ARG A 91 -4.24 -4.17 26.21
N SER A 92 -2.98 -4.08 25.77
CA SER A 92 -1.80 -4.48 26.54
C SER A 92 -0.59 -3.66 26.09
N ALA A 93 0.50 -3.65 26.85
CA ALA A 93 1.82 -3.18 26.39
C ALA A 93 2.67 -4.31 25.78
N ASP A 94 2.18 -5.55 25.82
CA ASP A 94 2.81 -6.76 25.28
C ASP A 94 1.74 -7.66 24.64
N ALA A 95 1.87 -7.96 23.35
CA ALA A 95 0.89 -8.75 22.62
C ALA A 95 0.92 -10.24 22.98
N VAL A 96 2.07 -10.78 23.40
CA VAL A 96 2.19 -12.18 23.82
C VAL A 96 1.41 -12.41 25.11
N VAL A 97 1.54 -11.50 26.08
CA VAL A 97 0.78 -11.55 27.34
C VAL A 97 -0.72 -11.50 27.06
N ALA A 98 -1.16 -10.55 26.22
CA ALA A 98 -2.56 -10.43 25.80
C ALA A 98 -3.10 -11.72 25.14
N LEU A 99 -2.32 -12.34 24.25
CA LEU A 99 -2.70 -13.58 23.57
C LEU A 99 -2.76 -14.77 24.53
N LEU A 100 -1.81 -14.88 25.47
CA LEU A 100 -1.85 -15.90 26.53
C LEU A 100 -3.09 -15.76 27.41
N ASP A 101 -3.46 -14.54 27.80
CA ASP A 101 -4.65 -14.30 28.61
C ASP A 101 -5.95 -14.54 27.85
N ILE A 102 -6.02 -14.21 26.55
CA ILE A 102 -7.15 -14.58 25.68
C ILE A 102 -7.25 -16.11 25.56
N VAL A 103 -6.14 -16.81 25.29
CA VAL A 103 -6.12 -18.27 25.17
C VAL A 103 -6.53 -18.95 26.48
N ARG A 104 -6.00 -18.50 27.63
CA ARG A 104 -6.32 -19.04 28.96
C ARG A 104 -7.76 -18.75 29.41
N SER A 105 -8.27 -17.54 29.16
CA SER A 105 -9.67 -17.18 29.52
C SER A 105 -10.71 -17.84 28.62
N THR A 106 -10.38 -18.09 27.36
CA THR A 106 -11.25 -18.80 26.40
C THR A 106 -11.12 -20.33 26.49
N GLY A 107 -10.00 -20.87 26.98
CA GLY A 107 -9.71 -22.31 26.92
C GLY A 107 -9.35 -22.80 25.52
N ALA A 108 -8.79 -21.93 24.68
CA ALA A 108 -8.38 -22.30 23.33
C ALA A 108 -7.14 -23.22 23.32
N THR A 109 -7.03 -24.08 22.32
CA THR A 109 -5.87 -24.97 22.11
C THR A 109 -5.04 -24.60 20.88
N HIS A 110 -5.56 -23.68 20.05
CA HIS A 110 -4.95 -23.24 18.81
C HIS A 110 -4.98 -21.70 18.69
N LEU A 111 -3.91 -21.12 18.14
CA LEU A 111 -3.87 -19.71 17.72
C LEU A 111 -3.49 -19.64 16.24
N PHE A 112 -4.40 -19.12 15.40
CA PHE A 112 -4.14 -18.85 13.99
C PHE A 112 -4.08 -17.35 13.71
N PHE A 113 -3.11 -16.93 12.89
CA PHE A 113 -2.98 -15.54 12.42
C PHE A 113 -2.39 -15.50 11.01
N ASN A 114 -2.37 -14.33 10.37
CA ASN A 114 -1.75 -14.16 9.05
C ASN A 114 -0.41 -13.40 9.15
N HIS A 115 0.54 -13.72 8.26
CA HIS A 115 1.88 -13.12 8.26
C HIS A 115 1.84 -11.60 8.05
N LEU A 116 2.80 -10.90 8.65
CA LEU A 116 3.21 -9.53 8.30
C LEU A 116 4.73 -9.50 8.12
N TYR A 117 5.22 -8.54 7.34
CA TYR A 117 6.60 -8.53 6.83
C TYR A 117 7.39 -7.30 7.30
N ASP A 118 6.77 -6.40 8.08
CA ASP A 118 7.48 -5.33 8.77
C ASP A 118 8.42 -5.91 9.85
N PRO A 119 9.61 -5.30 10.07
CA PRO A 119 10.64 -5.89 10.93
C PRO A 119 10.21 -6.07 12.39
N LEU A 120 9.34 -5.17 12.89
CA LEU A 120 8.80 -5.20 14.24
C LEU A 120 7.89 -6.42 14.43
N SER A 121 6.97 -6.64 13.48
CA SER A 121 6.06 -7.79 13.49
C SER A 121 6.76 -9.12 13.21
N LEU A 122 7.84 -9.16 12.42
CA LEU A 122 8.64 -10.38 12.23
C LEU A 122 9.24 -10.88 13.57
N VAL A 123 9.84 -9.97 14.37
CA VAL A 123 10.38 -10.31 15.69
C VAL A 123 9.27 -10.70 16.67
N ARG A 124 8.16 -9.95 16.69
CA ARG A 124 6.97 -10.25 17.49
C ARG A 124 6.38 -11.62 17.15
N ASP A 125 6.27 -11.98 15.87
CA ASP A 125 5.68 -13.24 15.43
C ASP A 125 6.52 -14.46 15.79
N HIS A 126 7.85 -14.35 15.71
CA HIS A 126 8.74 -15.39 16.24
C HIS A 126 8.51 -15.56 17.75
N ARG A 127 8.51 -14.45 18.51
CA ARG A 127 8.31 -14.46 19.97
C ARG A 127 6.94 -15.03 20.39
N VAL A 128 5.87 -14.70 19.67
CA VAL A 128 4.53 -15.28 19.86
C VAL A 128 4.55 -16.79 19.60
N LYS A 129 5.14 -17.23 18.48
CA LYS A 129 5.25 -18.67 18.13
C LYS A 129 6.03 -19.44 19.19
N GLU A 130 7.19 -18.94 19.61
CA GLU A 130 8.06 -19.59 20.60
C GLU A 130 7.35 -19.74 21.96
N LEU A 131 6.81 -18.66 22.51
CA LEU A 131 6.24 -18.65 23.86
C LEU A 131 4.89 -19.38 23.96
N LEU A 132 4.01 -19.27 22.97
CA LEU A 132 2.73 -20.00 23.01
C LEU A 132 2.89 -21.50 22.71
N THR A 133 3.86 -21.88 21.86
CA THR A 133 4.16 -23.31 21.64
C THR A 133 4.78 -23.94 22.88
N ALA A 134 5.60 -23.21 23.65
CA ALA A 134 6.13 -23.66 24.93
C ALA A 134 5.04 -23.89 25.99
N GLU A 135 3.95 -23.11 25.95
CA GLU A 135 2.73 -23.30 26.76
C GLU A 135 1.79 -24.40 26.19
N GLY A 136 2.19 -25.12 25.15
CA GLY A 136 1.44 -26.24 24.56
C GLY A 136 0.33 -25.84 23.57
N ILE A 137 0.30 -24.59 23.13
CA ILE A 137 -0.71 -24.08 22.19
C ILE A 137 -0.26 -24.31 20.75
N THR A 138 -1.15 -24.84 19.91
CA THR A 138 -0.84 -25.07 18.49
C THR A 138 -0.93 -23.75 17.70
N VAL A 139 0.21 -23.09 17.51
CA VAL A 139 0.31 -21.86 16.72
C VAL A 139 0.48 -22.18 15.23
N ARG A 140 -0.29 -21.53 14.35
CA ARG A 140 -0.09 -21.58 12.89
C ARG A 140 -0.27 -20.22 12.25
N SER A 141 0.49 -19.95 11.20
CA SER A 141 0.40 -18.72 10.42
C SER A 141 0.38 -18.96 8.91
N PHE A 142 -0.14 -18.00 8.15
CA PHE A 142 -0.47 -18.16 6.72
C PHE A 142 -0.21 -16.87 5.92
N ASN A 143 0.13 -16.99 4.63
CA ASN A 143 0.15 -15.85 3.70
C ASN A 143 -1.29 -15.36 3.42
N SER A 144 -1.57 -14.10 3.75
CA SER A 144 -2.85 -13.43 3.45
C SER A 144 -2.68 -12.05 2.83
N ASP A 145 -1.46 -11.50 2.80
CA ASP A 145 -1.20 -10.13 2.35
C ASP A 145 -0.47 -10.06 1.01
N LEU A 146 0.12 -11.16 0.53
CA LEU A 146 0.91 -11.22 -0.70
C LEU A 146 0.33 -12.21 -1.72
N LEU A 147 0.80 -12.10 -2.96
CA LEU A 147 0.62 -13.06 -4.04
C LEU A 147 1.54 -14.27 -3.87
N TYR A 148 2.79 -14.03 -3.49
CA TYR A 148 3.86 -15.02 -3.23
C TYR A 148 4.60 -14.65 -1.93
N GLU A 149 5.16 -15.61 -1.21
CA GLU A 149 5.99 -15.32 -0.03
C GLU A 149 7.38 -14.77 -0.45
N PRO A 150 8.03 -13.90 0.35
CA PRO A 150 9.31 -13.28 -0.04
C PRO A 150 10.48 -14.25 -0.26
N TRP A 151 10.39 -15.48 0.25
CA TRP A 151 11.37 -16.54 0.07
C TRP A 151 11.05 -17.48 -1.12
N GLU A 152 9.90 -17.32 -1.78
CA GLU A 152 9.52 -18.08 -2.99
C GLU A 152 10.05 -17.44 -4.27
N VAL A 153 10.35 -16.14 -4.24
CA VAL A 153 10.77 -15.35 -5.41
C VAL A 153 12.29 -15.13 -5.39
N LEU A 154 13.03 -16.05 -6.02
CA LEU A 154 14.48 -15.98 -6.17
C LEU A 154 14.90 -15.93 -7.65
N ASP A 155 16.11 -15.42 -7.89
CA ASP A 155 16.78 -15.54 -9.18
C ASP A 155 17.27 -16.98 -9.45
N ASP A 156 17.90 -17.20 -10.60
CA ASP A 156 18.32 -18.54 -11.03
C ASP A 156 19.58 -19.06 -10.30
N ASP A 157 20.31 -18.19 -9.59
CA ASP A 157 21.42 -18.53 -8.67
C ASP A 157 20.94 -18.72 -7.21
N GLY A 158 19.63 -18.55 -6.95
CA GLY A 158 19.02 -18.66 -5.62
C GLY A 158 19.23 -17.43 -4.72
N CYS A 159 19.60 -16.29 -5.30
CA CYS A 159 19.78 -15.02 -4.60
C CYS A 159 18.51 -14.13 -4.67
N PRO A 160 18.39 -13.12 -3.77
CA PRO A 160 17.29 -12.18 -3.79
C PRO A 160 17.52 -11.01 -4.76
N PHE A 161 16.46 -10.56 -5.43
CA PHE A 161 16.52 -9.48 -6.41
C PHE A 161 16.75 -8.09 -5.77
N THR A 162 17.62 -7.30 -6.40
CA THR A 162 18.01 -5.93 -5.96
C THR A 162 17.36 -4.80 -6.76
N MET A 163 16.52 -5.14 -7.75
CA MET A 163 15.79 -4.19 -8.60
C MET A 163 14.37 -4.70 -8.85
N PHE A 164 13.41 -3.79 -9.01
CA PHE A 164 11.99 -4.10 -9.21
C PHE A 164 11.72 -4.86 -10.52
N ALA A 165 12.37 -4.46 -11.62
CA ALA A 165 12.08 -5.01 -12.95
C ALA A 165 12.32 -6.53 -13.07
N PRO A 166 13.49 -7.10 -12.70
CA PRO A 166 13.70 -8.55 -12.74
C PRO A 166 12.82 -9.30 -11.73
N PHE A 167 12.60 -8.75 -10.52
CA PHE A 167 11.68 -9.30 -9.53
C PHE A 167 10.26 -9.45 -10.11
N TRP A 168 9.69 -8.39 -10.69
CA TRP A 168 8.32 -8.43 -11.17
C TRP A 168 8.16 -9.30 -12.42
N ASN A 169 9.16 -9.32 -13.31
CA ASN A 169 9.20 -10.24 -14.44
C ASN A 169 9.25 -11.71 -13.96
N ARG A 170 9.98 -12.02 -12.88
CA ARG A 170 9.99 -13.35 -12.27
C ARG A 170 8.61 -13.71 -11.71
N CYS A 171 7.97 -12.83 -10.94
CA CYS A 171 6.62 -13.03 -10.42
C CYS A 171 5.58 -13.30 -11.51
N LEU A 172 5.63 -12.58 -12.64
CA LEU A 172 4.71 -12.78 -13.77
C LEU A 172 4.95 -14.08 -14.56
N CYS A 173 6.10 -14.73 -14.37
CA CYS A 173 6.45 -16.02 -14.99
C CYS A 173 6.34 -17.22 -14.02
N MET A 174 5.96 -16.99 -12.77
CA MET A 174 5.66 -18.05 -11.80
C MET A 174 4.23 -18.60 -12.02
N PRO A 175 3.90 -19.80 -11.49
CA PRO A 175 2.53 -20.31 -11.52
C PRO A 175 1.55 -19.32 -10.88
N ASP A 176 0.33 -19.19 -11.43
CA ASP A 176 -0.67 -18.22 -10.95
C ASP A 176 -0.90 -18.33 -9.41
N PRO A 177 -0.94 -17.20 -8.68
CA PRO A 177 -1.09 -17.19 -7.24
C PRO A 177 -2.46 -17.74 -6.83
N ALA A 178 -2.53 -18.33 -5.63
CA ALA A 178 -3.71 -19.06 -5.16
C ALA A 178 -5.03 -18.26 -5.31
N ALA A 179 -6.06 -18.91 -5.85
CA ALA A 179 -7.36 -18.28 -6.03
C ALA A 179 -8.00 -17.88 -4.67
N PRO A 180 -8.70 -16.72 -4.60
CA PRO A 180 -9.26 -16.23 -3.34
C PRO A 180 -10.21 -17.22 -2.66
N LEU A 181 -10.02 -17.44 -1.35
CA LEU A 181 -10.89 -18.34 -0.58
C LEU A 181 -12.24 -17.67 -0.29
N LEU A 182 -13.34 -18.40 -0.52
CA LEU A 182 -14.68 -17.97 -0.10
C LEU A 182 -14.74 -17.79 1.43
N PRO A 183 -15.50 -16.80 1.94
CA PRO A 183 -15.66 -16.60 3.38
C PRO A 183 -16.37 -17.81 4.04
N PRO A 184 -16.11 -18.08 5.33
CA PRO A 184 -16.84 -19.11 6.07
C PRO A 184 -18.35 -18.88 6.05
N LYS A 185 -19.13 -19.91 5.74
CA LYS A 185 -20.61 -19.81 5.68
C LYS A 185 -21.24 -19.44 7.03
N LYS A 186 -20.64 -19.92 8.12
CA LYS A 186 -20.92 -19.57 9.52
C LYS A 186 -19.66 -19.79 10.36
N ILE A 187 -19.61 -19.14 11.50
CA ILE A 187 -18.68 -19.40 12.62
C ILE A 187 -19.49 -19.48 13.92
N ASN A 188 -18.95 -20.16 14.93
CA ASN A 188 -19.49 -20.22 16.29
C ASN A 188 -18.34 -19.92 17.26
N SER A 189 -18.50 -18.95 18.17
CA SER A 189 -17.47 -18.63 19.16
C SER A 189 -17.63 -19.35 20.50
N GLY A 190 -18.73 -20.09 20.68
CA GLY A 190 -19.08 -20.69 21.96
C GLY A 190 -19.39 -19.66 23.04
N ASP A 191 -19.35 -20.09 24.31
CA ASP A 191 -19.43 -19.15 25.41
C ASP A 191 -18.11 -18.37 25.58
N LEU A 192 -18.24 -17.04 25.57
CA LEU A 192 -17.18 -16.04 25.82
C LEU A 192 -17.41 -15.26 27.13
N SER A 193 -18.38 -15.64 27.99
CA SER A 193 -18.70 -14.96 29.25
C SER A 193 -17.50 -14.73 30.18
N ARG A 194 -16.46 -15.55 30.05
CA ARG A 194 -15.19 -15.49 30.80
C ARG A 194 -14.12 -14.57 30.19
N CYS A 195 -14.33 -14.05 28.99
CA CYS A 195 -13.38 -13.20 28.27
C CYS A 195 -13.98 -11.81 28.07
N SER A 196 -13.64 -10.86 28.94
CA SER A 196 -14.03 -9.46 28.75
C SER A 196 -13.33 -8.87 27.53
N SER A 197 -14.07 -8.09 26.73
CA SER A 197 -13.49 -7.22 25.69
C SER A 197 -13.23 -5.84 26.29
N ASP A 198 -12.09 -5.23 25.95
CA ASP A 198 -11.73 -3.87 26.37
C ASP A 198 -12.24 -2.85 25.34
N GLU A 199 -12.69 -1.68 25.79
CA GLU A 199 -12.98 -0.57 24.89
C GLU A 199 -11.65 0.07 24.42
N LEU A 200 -11.41 0.05 23.12
CA LEU A 200 -10.16 0.54 22.53
C LEU A 200 -10.31 1.99 22.08
N ILE A 201 -9.55 2.88 22.73
CA ILE A 201 -9.41 4.28 22.35
C ILE A 201 -8.33 4.37 21.26
N PHE A 202 -8.69 4.96 20.12
CA PHE A 202 -7.81 5.15 18.95
C PHE A 202 -7.62 6.62 18.56
N GLU A 203 -8.51 7.52 19.00
CA GLU A 203 -8.50 8.94 18.64
C GLU A 203 -8.56 9.76 19.92
N ASP A 204 -7.77 10.83 20.00
CA ASP A 204 -7.91 11.81 21.08
C ASP A 204 -9.09 12.74 20.80
N GLU A 205 -9.74 13.26 21.85
CA GLU A 205 -10.88 14.18 21.70
C GLU A 205 -10.50 15.51 20.98
N SER A 206 -9.21 15.85 20.95
CA SER A 206 -8.65 16.95 20.14
C SER A 206 -8.58 16.62 18.65
N GLU A 207 -8.24 15.38 18.29
CA GLU A 207 -8.10 14.89 16.91
C GLU A 207 -9.46 14.70 16.24
N ARG A 208 -10.45 14.25 17.03
CA ARG A 208 -11.82 13.89 16.61
C ARG A 208 -12.50 14.92 15.70
N GLY A 209 -12.29 16.21 15.98
CA GLY A 209 -12.84 17.31 15.17
C GLY A 209 -12.21 17.42 13.77
N SER A 210 -10.90 17.16 13.67
CA SER A 210 -10.16 17.15 12.41
C SER A 210 -10.44 15.87 11.61
N ASN A 211 -10.48 14.72 12.28
CA ASN A 211 -10.73 13.42 11.67
C ASN A 211 -12.16 13.31 11.08
N ALA A 212 -13.11 14.10 11.56
CA ALA A 212 -14.48 14.16 11.03
C ALA A 212 -14.58 14.57 9.53
N LEU A 213 -13.54 15.18 8.95
CA LEU A 213 -13.49 15.47 7.51
C LEU A 213 -13.14 14.22 6.68
N LEU A 214 -12.33 13.30 7.21
CA LEU A 214 -11.91 12.06 6.51
C LEU A 214 -13.13 11.22 6.11
N ALA A 215 -14.13 11.15 6.99
CA ALA A 215 -15.41 10.46 6.76
C ALA A 215 -16.25 10.99 5.58
N ARG A 216 -15.87 12.14 4.98
CA ARG A 216 -16.54 12.68 3.77
C ARG A 216 -15.92 12.15 2.47
N ALA A 217 -14.65 11.78 2.50
CA ALA A 217 -13.91 11.24 1.36
C ALA A 217 -13.80 9.70 1.42
N TRP A 218 -13.74 9.14 2.63
CA TRP A 218 -13.42 7.74 2.87
C TRP A 218 -14.49 7.00 3.67
N SER A 219 -14.58 5.69 3.48
CA SER A 219 -15.54 4.81 4.16
C SER A 219 -14.90 3.45 4.45
N PRO A 220 -14.13 3.32 5.55
CA PRO A 220 -13.42 2.09 5.90
C PRO A 220 -14.31 0.84 6.00
N GLY A 221 -13.68 -0.33 5.92
CA GLY A 221 -14.29 -1.65 6.05
C GLY A 221 -14.32 -2.44 4.74
N TRP A 222 -14.03 -3.75 4.82
CA TRP A 222 -13.91 -4.65 3.67
C TRP A 222 -15.11 -4.66 2.71
N GLN A 223 -16.36 -4.46 3.18
CA GLN A 223 -17.51 -4.38 2.27
C GLN A 223 -17.56 -3.09 1.45
N ASN A 224 -16.76 -2.08 1.79
CA ASN A 224 -16.57 -0.87 1.00
C ASN A 224 -15.35 -1.00 0.08
N ALA A 225 -14.29 -1.70 0.53
CA ALA A 225 -13.16 -2.09 -0.30
C ALA A 225 -13.60 -2.85 -1.57
N ASP A 226 -14.50 -3.82 -1.41
CA ASP A 226 -15.08 -4.59 -2.51
C ASP A 226 -15.87 -3.72 -3.51
N LYS A 227 -16.62 -2.72 -3.01
CA LYS A 227 -17.35 -1.77 -3.86
C LYS A 227 -16.38 -0.87 -4.63
N ALA A 228 -15.33 -0.39 -3.96
CA ALA A 228 -14.29 0.44 -4.57
C ALA A 228 -13.56 -0.33 -5.68
N LEU A 229 -13.16 -1.58 -5.43
CA LEU A 229 -12.58 -2.46 -6.45
C LEU A 229 -13.57 -2.66 -7.62
N THR A 230 -14.82 -3.02 -7.32
CA THR A 230 -15.86 -3.26 -8.35
C THR A 230 -16.15 -2.00 -9.19
N ALA A 231 -16.12 -0.81 -8.59
CA ALA A 231 -16.26 0.45 -9.30
C ALA A 231 -15.04 0.76 -10.18
N PHE A 232 -13.83 0.54 -9.67
CA PHE A 232 -12.58 0.73 -10.43
C PHE A 232 -12.49 -0.20 -11.65
N LEU A 233 -12.74 -1.51 -11.47
CA LEU A 233 -12.71 -2.53 -12.52
C LEU A 233 -13.73 -2.29 -13.65
N ASN A 234 -14.77 -1.51 -13.40
CA ASN A 234 -15.86 -1.22 -14.36
C ASN A 234 -15.89 0.26 -14.81
N GLY A 235 -14.89 1.05 -14.41
CA GLY A 235 -14.73 2.45 -14.77
C GLY A 235 -13.26 2.79 -15.03
N PRO A 236 -12.56 3.53 -14.15
CA PRO A 236 -11.23 4.07 -14.41
C PRO A 236 -10.14 3.07 -14.85
N LEU A 237 -10.28 1.76 -14.60
CA LEU A 237 -9.29 0.77 -15.03
C LEU A 237 -9.07 0.77 -16.56
N ILE A 238 -10.08 1.04 -17.40
CA ILE A 238 -9.91 0.90 -18.86
C ILE A 238 -8.90 1.91 -19.43
N ASP A 239 -8.91 3.14 -18.91
CA ASP A 239 -8.04 4.25 -19.34
C ASP A 239 -6.84 4.49 -18.39
N TYR A 240 -6.55 3.52 -17.50
CA TYR A 240 -5.53 3.67 -16.46
C TYR A 240 -4.12 3.92 -17.04
N SER A 241 -3.74 3.31 -18.16
CA SER A 241 -2.42 3.52 -18.78
C SER A 241 -2.15 5.00 -19.08
N VAL A 242 -3.14 5.72 -19.60
CA VAL A 242 -3.06 7.16 -19.88
C VAL A 242 -3.26 7.98 -18.59
N ASN A 243 -4.33 7.73 -17.84
CA ASN A 243 -4.75 8.63 -16.77
C ASN A 243 -3.94 8.49 -15.46
N ARG A 244 -3.13 7.43 -15.27
CA ARG A 244 -2.22 7.24 -14.10
C ARG A 244 -1.22 8.37 -13.83
N LYS A 245 -1.04 9.31 -14.76
CA LYS A 245 -0.18 10.50 -14.58
C LYS A 245 -0.95 11.72 -14.06
N LYS A 246 -2.27 11.80 -14.23
CA LYS A 246 -3.08 12.97 -13.91
C LYS A 246 -3.54 12.97 -12.44
N ALA A 247 -3.27 14.06 -11.74
CA ALA A 247 -3.73 14.31 -10.37
C ALA A 247 -5.04 15.11 -10.29
N ASP A 248 -5.44 15.76 -11.38
CA ASP A 248 -6.67 16.58 -11.47
C ASP A 248 -7.98 15.79 -11.27
N SER A 249 -7.95 14.47 -11.45
CA SER A 249 -9.11 13.60 -11.63
C SER A 249 -9.02 12.29 -10.83
N ALA A 250 -10.16 11.63 -10.61
CA ALA A 250 -10.25 10.32 -9.95
C ALA A 250 -9.81 9.19 -10.89
N SER A 251 -8.54 9.26 -11.31
CA SER A 251 -7.90 8.41 -12.33
C SER A 251 -7.41 7.06 -11.80
N THR A 252 -7.13 6.98 -10.50
CA THR A 252 -6.56 5.79 -9.84
C THR A 252 -7.61 5.01 -9.06
N SER A 253 -7.23 3.84 -8.52
CA SER A 253 -8.16 2.93 -7.85
C SER A 253 -8.59 3.36 -6.45
N LEU A 254 -7.84 4.27 -5.80
CA LEU A 254 -8.02 4.66 -4.39
C LEU A 254 -8.03 3.48 -3.40
N LEU A 255 -7.43 2.34 -3.77
CA LEU A 255 -7.48 1.10 -2.97
C LEU A 255 -6.40 1.01 -1.88
N SER A 256 -5.44 1.93 -1.82
CA SER A 256 -4.24 1.79 -0.98
C SER A 256 -4.51 1.64 0.53
N PRO A 257 -5.44 2.38 1.18
CA PRO A 257 -5.73 2.16 2.60
C PRO A 257 -6.38 0.79 2.85
N TYR A 258 -7.33 0.38 2.00
CA TYR A 258 -7.97 -0.93 2.07
C TYR A 258 -6.97 -2.09 1.86
N LEU A 259 -5.93 -1.88 1.05
CA LEU A 259 -4.84 -2.84 0.83
C LEU A 259 -3.77 -2.79 1.94
N HIS A 260 -3.63 -1.70 2.69
CA HIS A 260 -2.73 -1.63 3.85
C HIS A 260 -3.31 -2.37 5.06
N PHE A 261 -4.59 -2.15 5.40
CA PHE A 261 -5.28 -2.84 6.49
C PHE A 261 -5.75 -4.27 6.13
N GLY A 262 -5.38 -4.76 4.94
CA GLY A 262 -5.77 -6.07 4.43
C GLY A 262 -7.28 -6.27 4.37
N GLU A 263 -8.07 -5.20 4.25
CA GLU A 263 -9.51 -5.23 4.03
C GLU A 263 -9.86 -5.77 2.64
N LEU A 264 -8.95 -5.61 1.68
CA LEU A 264 -9.02 -6.19 0.35
C LEU A 264 -7.89 -7.22 0.18
N SER A 265 -8.20 -8.40 -0.38
CA SER A 265 -7.17 -9.37 -0.76
C SER A 265 -6.45 -8.93 -2.02
N VAL A 266 -5.11 -8.86 -1.98
CA VAL A 266 -4.29 -8.62 -3.18
C VAL A 266 -4.47 -9.73 -4.23
N ARG A 267 -4.70 -10.98 -3.81
CA ARG A 267 -5.03 -12.10 -4.70
C ARG A 267 -6.37 -11.89 -5.40
N LYS A 268 -7.38 -11.34 -4.69
CA LYS A 268 -8.67 -10.97 -5.29
C LYS A 268 -8.52 -9.86 -6.33
N VAL A 269 -7.67 -8.86 -6.06
CA VAL A 269 -7.34 -7.82 -7.05
C VAL A 269 -6.65 -8.44 -8.28
N PHE A 270 -5.59 -9.23 -8.09
CA PHE A 270 -4.85 -9.87 -9.18
C PHE A 270 -5.76 -10.71 -10.08
N HIS A 271 -6.55 -11.64 -9.50
CA HIS A 271 -7.44 -12.52 -10.27
C HIS A 271 -8.48 -11.72 -11.06
N GLN A 272 -9.13 -10.72 -10.45
CA GLN A 272 -10.13 -9.89 -11.14
C GLN A 272 -9.53 -9.06 -12.28
N VAL A 273 -8.34 -8.48 -12.09
CA VAL A 273 -7.66 -7.71 -13.14
C VAL A 273 -7.15 -8.61 -14.25
N ARG A 274 -6.63 -9.81 -13.93
CA ARG A 274 -6.20 -10.80 -14.93
C ARG A 274 -7.38 -11.33 -15.77
N MET A 275 -8.55 -11.54 -15.15
CA MET A 275 -9.79 -11.86 -15.88
C MET A 275 -10.22 -10.72 -16.82
N LYS A 276 -10.16 -9.46 -16.37
CA LYS A 276 -10.44 -8.26 -17.21
C LYS A 276 -9.45 -8.14 -18.36
N GLN A 277 -8.16 -8.39 -18.13
CA GLN A 277 -7.12 -8.39 -19.16
C GLN A 277 -7.41 -9.42 -20.25
N LEU A 278 -7.74 -10.67 -19.87
CA LEU A 278 -8.09 -11.73 -20.83
C LEU A 278 -9.37 -11.39 -21.62
N MET A 279 -10.39 -10.82 -20.96
CA MET A 279 -11.60 -10.35 -21.62
C MET A 279 -11.29 -9.29 -22.69
N TRP A 280 -10.55 -8.23 -22.32
CA TRP A 280 -10.20 -7.15 -23.25
C TRP A 280 -9.25 -7.57 -24.37
N SER A 281 -8.32 -8.50 -24.13
CA SER A 281 -7.47 -9.05 -25.19
C SER A 281 -8.29 -9.83 -26.23
N ASN A 282 -9.26 -10.66 -25.78
CA ASN A 282 -10.20 -11.36 -26.67
C ASN A 282 -11.15 -10.41 -27.44
N GLU A 283 -11.42 -9.22 -26.89
CA GLU A 283 -12.20 -8.16 -27.55
C GLU A 283 -11.36 -7.27 -28.50
N GLY A 284 -10.03 -7.44 -28.54
CA GLY A 284 -9.12 -6.59 -29.30
C GLY A 284 -8.87 -5.21 -28.67
N ASN A 285 -9.26 -5.01 -27.40
CA ASN A 285 -9.07 -3.77 -26.66
C ASN A 285 -7.65 -3.71 -26.05
N HIS A 286 -6.66 -3.45 -26.90
CA HIS A 286 -5.25 -3.34 -26.50
C HIS A 286 -4.99 -2.25 -25.45
N ALA A 287 -5.75 -1.15 -25.45
CA ALA A 287 -5.63 -0.09 -24.45
C ALA A 287 -6.03 -0.59 -23.04
N GLY A 288 -7.15 -1.32 -22.94
CA GLY A 288 -7.55 -1.97 -21.70
C GLY A 288 -6.55 -3.04 -21.23
N GLU A 289 -5.97 -3.80 -22.16
CA GLU A 289 -4.93 -4.80 -21.84
C GLU A 289 -3.63 -4.14 -21.30
N GLU A 290 -3.21 -3.03 -21.90
CA GLU A 290 -2.07 -2.23 -21.42
C GLU A 290 -2.37 -1.63 -20.03
N SER A 291 -3.57 -1.07 -19.83
CA SER A 291 -4.04 -0.52 -18.56
C SER A 291 -4.04 -1.57 -17.43
N CYS A 292 -4.53 -2.79 -17.71
CA CYS A 292 -4.41 -3.92 -16.77
C CYS A 292 -2.95 -4.23 -16.44
N THR A 293 -2.06 -4.21 -17.44
CA THR A 293 -0.62 -4.49 -17.25
C THR A 293 0.05 -3.43 -16.37
N TRP A 294 -0.24 -2.14 -16.59
CA TRP A 294 0.23 -1.05 -15.74
C TRP A 294 -0.34 -1.14 -14.32
N PHE A 295 -1.61 -1.49 -14.15
CA PHE A 295 -2.21 -1.63 -12.82
C PHE A 295 -1.64 -2.83 -12.04
N LEU A 296 -1.42 -3.99 -12.71
CA LEU A 296 -0.72 -5.12 -12.12
C LEU A 296 0.72 -4.76 -11.73
N ARG A 297 1.44 -3.98 -12.55
CA ARG A 297 2.76 -3.43 -12.18
C ARG A 297 2.72 -2.53 -10.94
N SER A 298 1.64 -1.74 -10.75
CA SER A 298 1.43 -0.95 -9.55
C SER A 298 1.16 -1.81 -8.30
N ILE A 299 0.46 -2.94 -8.44
CA ILE A 299 0.36 -3.95 -7.37
C ILE A 299 1.73 -4.60 -7.10
N GLY A 300 2.51 -4.87 -8.15
CA GLY A 300 3.86 -5.43 -8.01
C GLY A 300 4.82 -4.58 -7.18
N LEU A 301 4.71 -3.25 -7.22
CA LEU A 301 5.52 -2.35 -6.37
C LEU A 301 5.22 -2.55 -4.88
N ARG A 302 3.96 -2.81 -4.52
CA ARG A 302 3.57 -3.18 -3.15
C ARG A 302 4.17 -4.52 -2.74
N GLU A 303 4.11 -5.54 -3.60
CA GLU A 303 4.75 -6.84 -3.33
C GLU A 303 6.27 -6.68 -3.12
N TYR A 304 6.91 -5.86 -3.97
CA TYR A 304 8.33 -5.56 -3.88
C TYR A 304 8.71 -4.82 -2.59
N SER A 305 7.83 -3.96 -2.05
CA SER A 305 8.07 -3.27 -0.77
C SER A 305 8.26 -4.26 0.41
N ARG A 306 7.41 -5.30 0.48
CA ARG A 306 7.54 -6.38 1.49
C ARG A 306 8.76 -7.24 1.21
N TYR A 307 9.01 -7.57 -0.07
CA TYR A 307 10.16 -8.36 -0.49
C TYR A 307 11.50 -7.71 -0.10
N LEU A 308 11.65 -6.41 -0.38
CA LEU A 308 12.84 -5.63 -0.07
C LEU A 308 13.02 -5.51 1.45
N THR A 309 11.95 -5.21 2.19
CA THR A 309 12.00 -5.08 3.66
C THR A 309 12.30 -6.41 4.35
N PHE A 310 11.77 -7.53 3.87
CA PHE A 310 12.09 -8.86 4.39
C PHE A 310 13.56 -9.24 4.14
N ASN A 311 14.09 -8.96 2.94
CA ASN A 311 15.48 -9.27 2.61
C ASN A 311 16.49 -8.28 3.22
N HIS A 312 16.07 -7.05 3.53
CA HIS A 312 16.89 -6.00 4.13
C HIS A 312 16.18 -5.32 5.33
N PRO A 313 16.07 -5.98 6.51
CA PRO A 313 15.22 -5.51 7.62
C PRO A 313 15.51 -4.11 8.18
N CYS A 314 16.68 -3.52 7.91
CA CYS A 314 17.03 -2.17 8.35
C CYS A 314 16.59 -1.03 7.39
N SER A 315 15.96 -1.36 6.25
CA SER A 315 15.58 -0.41 5.18
C SER A 315 14.77 0.80 5.66
N HIS A 316 13.89 0.59 6.63
CA HIS A 316 12.98 1.60 7.20
C HIS A 316 13.67 2.66 8.08
N GLU A 317 14.92 2.43 8.51
CA GLU A 317 15.70 3.38 9.30
C GLU A 317 17.01 3.83 8.61
N LYS A 318 17.64 2.94 7.85
CA LYS A 318 18.96 3.17 7.22
C LYS A 318 18.87 2.96 5.69
N PRO A 319 19.50 3.81 4.87
CA PRO A 319 19.49 3.68 3.41
C PRO A 319 20.22 2.40 2.97
N LEU A 320 19.80 1.79 1.85
CA LEU A 320 20.43 0.57 1.34
C LEU A 320 21.79 0.81 0.68
N LEU A 321 22.01 2.00 0.10
CA LEU A 321 23.30 2.41 -0.47
C LEU A 321 24.13 3.21 0.55
N SER A 322 25.44 2.92 0.63
CA SER A 322 26.33 3.45 1.67
C SER A 322 26.50 4.96 1.66
N HIS A 323 26.63 5.56 0.47
CA HIS A 323 27.08 6.94 0.28
C HIS A 323 26.17 7.97 0.95
N LEU A 324 24.84 7.74 0.96
CA LEU A 324 23.84 8.66 1.52
C LEU A 324 23.92 8.83 3.05
N ARG A 325 24.73 8.02 3.75
CA ARG A 325 25.11 8.22 5.16
C ARG A 325 25.86 9.54 5.39
N PHE A 326 26.59 10.02 4.38
CA PHE A 326 27.46 11.20 4.48
C PHE A 326 26.87 12.45 3.85
N PHE A 327 25.60 12.43 3.42
CA PHE A 327 24.96 13.60 2.81
C PHE A 327 24.71 14.71 3.88
N PRO A 328 25.14 15.96 3.65
CA PRO A 328 25.04 17.05 4.63
C PRO A 328 23.63 17.65 4.69
N TRP A 329 22.68 16.92 5.30
CA TRP A 329 21.28 17.36 5.44
C TRP A 329 21.13 18.66 6.25
N VAL A 330 20.32 19.59 5.73
CA VAL A 330 20.03 20.88 6.36
C VAL A 330 19.02 20.69 7.50
N VAL A 331 19.47 20.85 8.74
CA VAL A 331 18.60 20.74 9.93
C VAL A 331 17.88 22.07 10.18
N ASN A 332 16.77 22.31 9.47
CA ASN A 332 16.00 23.56 9.54
C ASN A 332 14.50 23.32 9.78
N GLU A 333 14.06 23.52 11.03
CA GLU A 333 12.66 23.36 11.44
C GLU A 333 11.70 24.35 10.76
N VAL A 334 12.17 25.55 10.34
CA VAL A 334 11.33 26.54 9.65
C VAL A 334 11.00 26.06 8.24
N TYR A 335 11.98 25.53 7.50
CA TYR A 335 11.75 24.91 6.19
C TYR A 335 10.77 23.73 6.32
N PHE A 336 10.97 22.88 7.33
CA PHE A 336 10.07 21.75 7.62
C PHE A 336 8.63 22.20 7.89
N LYS A 337 8.45 23.28 8.67
CA LYS A 337 7.14 23.86 9.02
C LYS A 337 6.45 24.51 7.83
N VAL A 338 7.19 25.17 6.94
CA VAL A 338 6.65 25.78 5.71
C VAL A 338 6.19 24.71 4.71
N TRP A 339 6.97 23.63 4.54
CA TRP A 339 6.58 22.48 3.72
C TRP A 339 5.30 21.81 4.25
N ARG A 340 5.25 21.48 5.55
CA ARG A 340 4.06 20.89 6.20
C ARG A 340 2.76 21.69 6.00
N GLN A 341 2.85 23.01 5.85
CA GLN A 341 1.70 23.90 5.68
C GLN A 341 1.26 24.13 4.23
N GLY A 342 2.02 23.67 3.22
CA GLY A 342 1.79 24.04 1.82
C GLY A 342 1.89 25.55 1.62
N ARG A 343 3.08 26.09 1.97
CA ARG A 343 3.44 27.52 1.85
C ARG A 343 4.87 27.73 1.29
N THR A 344 5.39 26.78 0.53
CA THR A 344 6.74 26.80 -0.09
C THR A 344 6.87 27.80 -1.22
N GLY A 345 5.75 28.26 -1.79
CA GLY A 345 5.72 29.10 -2.99
C GLY A 345 5.57 28.30 -4.29
N TYR A 346 5.76 26.98 -4.27
CA TYR A 346 5.65 26.10 -5.44
C TYR A 346 4.24 25.48 -5.54
N PRO A 347 3.37 25.88 -6.49
CA PRO A 347 1.94 25.59 -6.44
C PRO A 347 1.58 24.10 -6.41
N LEU A 348 2.28 23.27 -7.19
CA LEU A 348 2.03 21.83 -7.21
C LEU A 348 2.43 21.15 -5.89
N VAL A 349 3.47 21.65 -5.22
CA VAL A 349 3.90 21.17 -3.90
C VAL A 349 2.89 21.62 -2.83
N ASP A 350 2.53 22.91 -2.85
CA ASP A 350 1.65 23.51 -1.86
C ASP A 350 0.20 22.99 -1.95
N ALA A 351 -0.28 22.69 -3.16
CA ALA A 351 -1.54 21.98 -3.38
C ALA A 351 -1.52 20.57 -2.76
N GLY A 352 -0.46 19.80 -3.01
CA GLY A 352 -0.30 18.46 -2.45
C GLY A 352 -0.24 18.43 -0.93
N MET A 353 0.54 19.32 -0.32
CA MET A 353 0.66 19.37 1.15
C MET A 353 -0.65 19.76 1.83
N ARG A 354 -1.55 20.47 1.15
CA ARG A 354 -2.92 20.76 1.62
C ARG A 354 -3.89 19.61 1.38
N GLU A 355 -3.82 18.92 0.24
CA GLU A 355 -4.61 17.71 -0.02
C GLU A 355 -4.32 16.62 1.02
N LEU A 356 -3.03 16.39 1.31
CA LEU A 356 -2.56 15.45 2.32
C LEU A 356 -3.19 15.72 3.68
N TRP A 357 -3.08 16.96 4.18
CA TRP A 357 -3.61 17.33 5.49
C TRP A 357 -5.14 17.28 5.56
N ALA A 358 -5.84 17.66 4.47
CA ALA A 358 -7.30 17.74 4.44
C ALA A 358 -8.00 16.39 4.19
N THR A 359 -7.35 15.44 3.51
CA THR A 359 -7.96 14.18 3.04
C THR A 359 -7.32 12.91 3.59
N GLY A 360 -6.10 13.01 4.12
CA GLY A 360 -5.29 11.87 4.54
C GLY A 360 -4.72 11.04 3.38
N TRP A 361 -4.68 11.56 2.16
CA TRP A 361 -4.21 10.84 0.98
C TRP A 361 -3.49 11.77 -0.01
N LEU A 362 -2.68 11.17 -0.88
CA LEU A 362 -2.05 11.83 -2.02
C LEU A 362 -1.96 10.89 -3.22
N HIS A 363 -2.12 11.45 -4.41
CA HIS A 363 -1.79 10.77 -5.66
C HIS A 363 -0.29 10.47 -5.76
N ASP A 364 0.11 9.30 -6.27
CA ASP A 364 1.52 8.85 -6.39
C ASP A 364 2.45 9.95 -6.93
N ARG A 365 2.10 10.54 -8.09
CA ARG A 365 2.92 11.58 -8.71
C ARG A 365 3.05 12.85 -7.89
N ILE A 366 2.09 13.14 -7.01
CA ILE A 366 2.19 14.26 -6.07
C ILE A 366 3.03 13.89 -4.86
N ARG A 367 2.96 12.63 -4.35
CA ARG A 367 3.92 12.13 -3.34
C ARG A 367 5.35 12.28 -3.84
N VAL A 368 5.61 11.86 -5.08
CA VAL A 368 6.90 12.02 -5.78
C VAL A 368 7.33 13.49 -5.81
N VAL A 369 6.46 14.42 -6.23
CA VAL A 369 6.78 15.85 -6.27
C VAL A 369 7.09 16.43 -4.88
N VAL A 370 6.24 16.22 -3.87
CA VAL A 370 6.43 16.86 -2.55
C VAL A 370 7.63 16.29 -1.80
N SER A 371 7.97 15.01 -1.99
CA SER A 371 9.15 14.35 -1.40
C SER A 371 10.45 14.66 -2.16
N SER A 372 10.42 14.74 -3.50
CA SER A 372 11.58 15.16 -4.30
C SER A 372 11.96 16.60 -3.96
N PHE A 373 10.96 17.49 -3.82
CA PHE A 373 11.16 18.85 -3.30
C PHE A 373 11.77 18.87 -1.89
N PHE A 374 11.30 17.99 -1.00
CA PHE A 374 11.78 17.89 0.38
C PHE A 374 13.28 17.53 0.47
N VAL A 375 13.71 16.49 -0.25
CA VAL A 375 15.09 15.99 -0.16
C VAL A 375 16.07 16.72 -1.09
N LYS A 376 15.61 17.30 -2.21
CA LYS A 376 16.50 17.94 -3.20
C LYS A 376 16.52 19.47 -3.13
N VAL A 377 15.37 20.12 -2.93
CA VAL A 377 15.27 21.60 -2.89
C VAL A 377 15.48 22.12 -1.47
N LEU A 378 14.76 21.57 -0.50
CA LEU A 378 14.92 21.95 0.92
C LEU A 378 16.11 21.25 1.58
N GLN A 379 16.51 20.08 1.08
CA GLN A 379 17.58 19.22 1.61
C GLN A 379 17.39 18.88 3.10
N LEU A 380 16.13 18.65 3.48
CA LEU A 380 15.76 18.26 4.84
C LEU A 380 15.98 16.74 5.05
N PRO A 381 16.33 16.28 6.28
CA PRO A 381 16.52 14.86 6.57
C PRO A 381 15.27 14.04 6.22
N TRP A 382 15.39 13.12 5.25
CA TRP A 382 14.24 12.39 4.68
C TRP A 382 13.34 11.70 5.73
N ARG A 383 13.92 11.25 6.86
CA ARG A 383 13.19 10.65 8.00
C ARG A 383 12.13 11.59 8.59
N TRP A 384 12.35 12.91 8.58
CA TRP A 384 11.36 13.90 9.02
C TRP A 384 10.13 13.94 8.09
N GLY A 385 10.36 13.82 6.78
CA GLY A 385 9.32 13.71 5.76
C GLY A 385 8.52 12.42 5.92
N MET A 386 9.24 11.28 6.05
CA MET A 386 8.66 9.96 6.36
C MET A 386 7.81 10.01 7.63
N LYS A 387 8.28 10.62 8.71
CA LYS A 387 7.51 10.70 9.97
C LYS A 387 6.25 11.57 9.85
N TYR A 388 6.26 12.61 9.00
CA TYR A 388 5.05 13.39 8.70
C TYR A 388 4.06 12.62 7.83
N PHE A 389 4.55 11.90 6.82
CA PHE A 389 3.74 10.99 5.99
C PHE A 389 3.10 9.89 6.86
N TRP A 390 3.86 9.29 7.78
CA TRP A 390 3.39 8.28 8.72
C TRP A 390 2.22 8.76 9.60
N ASP A 391 2.21 10.01 10.06
CA ASP A 391 1.07 10.55 10.83
C ASP A 391 -0.16 10.87 9.96
N THR A 392 0.08 11.35 8.74
CA THR A 392 -0.93 12.03 7.92
C THR A 392 -1.50 11.21 6.76
N LEU A 393 -0.95 10.03 6.45
CA LEU A 393 -1.48 9.13 5.41
C LEU A 393 -2.39 8.03 5.98
N LEU A 394 -3.54 7.81 5.32
CA LEU A 394 -4.45 6.69 5.57
C LEU A 394 -3.89 5.35 5.08
N ASP A 395 -2.92 5.40 4.17
CA ASP A 395 -2.14 4.28 3.66
C ASP A 395 -0.66 4.33 4.12
N ALA A 396 -0.43 4.85 5.33
CA ALA A 396 0.86 4.82 6.03
C ALA A 396 1.31 3.36 6.28
N ASP A 397 2.15 2.87 5.38
CA ASP A 397 2.59 1.47 5.28
C ASP A 397 4.12 1.45 5.31
N LEU A 398 4.72 0.79 6.30
CA LEU A 398 6.14 0.98 6.63
C LEU A 398 7.03 0.52 5.48
N GLU A 399 6.68 -0.62 4.91
CA GLU A 399 7.33 -1.23 3.76
C GLU A 399 7.24 -0.31 2.52
N SER A 400 6.05 0.22 2.20
CA SER A 400 5.82 1.03 0.99
C SER A 400 6.36 2.46 1.11
N ASP A 401 6.24 3.09 2.28
CA ASP A 401 6.75 4.46 2.51
C ASP A 401 8.29 4.45 2.52
N ALA A 402 8.91 3.46 3.18
CA ALA A 402 10.36 3.27 3.11
C ALA A 402 10.84 3.08 1.66
N LEU A 403 10.17 2.22 0.87
CA LEU A 403 10.47 2.05 -0.55
C LEU A 403 10.34 3.39 -1.33
N GLY A 404 9.29 4.17 -1.05
CA GLY A 404 9.03 5.46 -1.69
C GLY A 404 10.10 6.51 -1.40
N TRP A 405 10.44 6.73 -0.12
CA TRP A 405 11.51 7.67 0.27
C TRP A 405 12.88 7.20 -0.22
N GLN A 406 13.16 5.90 -0.23
CA GLN A 406 14.38 5.36 -0.82
C GLN A 406 14.45 5.56 -2.34
N TYR A 407 13.34 5.36 -3.07
CA TYR A 407 13.25 5.59 -4.51
C TYR A 407 13.50 7.06 -4.89
N ILE A 408 13.05 8.02 -4.08
CA ILE A 408 13.16 9.46 -4.36
C ILE A 408 14.48 10.08 -3.88
N SER A 409 15.09 9.54 -2.82
CA SER A 409 16.41 9.95 -2.33
C SER A 409 17.59 9.32 -3.10
N GLY A 410 17.33 8.47 -4.11
CA GLY A 410 18.37 7.74 -4.82
C GLY A 410 18.98 6.58 -4.01
N SER A 411 18.31 6.11 -2.95
CA SER A 411 18.78 5.00 -2.10
C SER A 411 18.58 3.60 -2.70
N LEU A 412 17.99 3.49 -3.90
CA LEU A 412 17.74 2.23 -4.60
C LEU A 412 18.57 2.14 -5.90
N PRO A 413 19.02 0.94 -6.32
CA PRO A 413 19.72 0.76 -7.60
C PRO A 413 18.92 1.18 -8.83
N ASP A 414 17.58 1.14 -8.76
CA ASP A 414 16.63 1.62 -9.77
C ASP A 414 15.82 2.87 -9.30
N GLY A 415 16.38 3.62 -8.35
CA GLY A 415 15.83 4.90 -7.86
C GLY A 415 15.91 6.06 -8.86
N ARG A 416 15.30 7.20 -8.51
CA ARG A 416 15.60 8.48 -9.18
C ARG A 416 16.99 8.95 -8.76
N GLU A 417 17.80 9.38 -9.72
CA GLU A 417 19.10 10.00 -9.51
C GLU A 417 18.97 11.19 -8.54
N LEU A 418 19.84 11.29 -7.53
CA LEU A 418 19.72 12.31 -6.48
C LEU A 418 20.12 13.72 -6.98
N ASP A 419 21.12 13.79 -7.86
CA ASP A 419 21.69 15.00 -8.47
C ASP A 419 20.70 15.84 -9.29
N ARG A 420 19.68 15.21 -9.88
CA ARG A 420 18.68 15.90 -10.69
C ARG A 420 17.52 16.41 -9.85
N ILE A 421 17.41 17.73 -9.69
CA ILE A 421 16.18 18.37 -9.20
C ILE A 421 15.08 18.28 -10.26
N ASP A 422 13.93 17.70 -9.92
CA ASP A 422 12.75 17.70 -10.77
C ASP A 422 12.05 19.08 -10.64
N ASN A 423 12.05 19.91 -11.69
CA ASN A 423 11.43 21.25 -11.64
C ASN A 423 9.89 21.15 -11.49
N PRO A 424 9.28 21.68 -10.40
CA PRO A 424 7.84 21.59 -10.17
C PRO A 424 6.95 22.23 -11.26
N GLN A 425 7.45 23.22 -12.01
CA GLN A 425 6.75 23.83 -13.13
C GLN A 425 6.49 22.80 -14.26
N PHE A 426 7.53 22.08 -14.67
CA PHE A 426 7.44 21.11 -15.77
C PHE A 426 6.76 19.81 -15.34
N GLU A 427 6.86 19.41 -14.07
CA GLU A 427 6.02 18.33 -13.53
C GLU A 427 4.53 18.76 -13.45
N GLY A 428 4.26 20.05 -13.19
CA GLY A 428 2.92 20.65 -13.22
C GLY A 428 2.24 20.47 -14.57
N TYR A 429 2.91 20.80 -15.68
CA TYR A 429 2.35 20.60 -17.02
C TYR A 429 2.10 19.11 -17.37
N LYS A 430 2.75 18.16 -16.69
CA LYS A 430 2.56 16.71 -16.90
C LYS A 430 1.42 16.11 -16.06
N PHE A 431 1.22 16.61 -14.84
CA PHE A 431 0.33 15.99 -13.85
C PHE A 431 -0.94 16.82 -13.57
N ASP A 432 -0.92 18.12 -13.85
CA ASP A 432 -2.03 19.07 -13.78
C ASP A 432 -1.99 20.04 -14.99
N PRO A 433 -2.21 19.54 -16.22
CA PRO A 433 -2.01 20.30 -17.46
C PRO A 433 -2.95 21.50 -17.63
N HIS A 434 -4.02 21.59 -16.83
CA HIS A 434 -4.99 22.67 -16.87
C HIS A 434 -4.93 23.59 -15.63
N GLY A 435 -4.16 23.22 -14.59
CA GLY A 435 -4.11 23.92 -13.31
C GLY A 435 -5.28 23.62 -12.38
N GLU A 436 -6.12 22.63 -12.68
CA GLU A 436 -7.35 22.32 -11.94
C GLU A 436 -7.07 21.64 -10.60
N TYR A 437 -5.95 20.92 -10.45
CA TYR A 437 -5.50 20.42 -9.15
C TYR A 437 -5.02 21.58 -8.26
N VAL A 438 -4.22 22.49 -8.82
CA VAL A 438 -3.77 23.72 -8.13
C VAL A 438 -4.96 24.60 -7.75
N ARG A 439 -5.88 24.91 -8.66
CA ARG A 439 -7.08 25.75 -8.40
C ARG A 439 -7.97 25.19 -7.29
N ARG A 440 -8.03 23.87 -7.14
CA ARG A 440 -8.84 23.16 -6.13
C ARG A 440 -8.29 23.31 -4.71
N TRP A 441 -6.97 23.24 -4.56
CA TRP A 441 -6.30 23.22 -3.25
C TRP A 441 -5.66 24.57 -2.85
N LEU A 442 -5.38 25.43 -3.84
CA LEU A 442 -4.88 26.80 -3.70
C LEU A 442 -5.91 27.80 -4.27
N PRO A 443 -7.07 28.00 -3.59
CA PRO A 443 -8.12 28.91 -4.06
C PRO A 443 -7.64 30.37 -4.17
N GLU A 444 -6.56 30.76 -3.51
CA GLU A 444 -5.90 32.06 -3.69
C GLU A 444 -5.29 32.25 -5.09
N LEU A 445 -4.91 31.17 -5.78
CA LEU A 445 -4.41 31.18 -7.16
C LEU A 445 -5.51 30.90 -8.19
N ALA A 446 -6.77 30.67 -7.77
CA ALA A 446 -7.83 30.13 -8.62
C ALA A 446 -8.12 30.91 -9.91
N ARG A 447 -7.75 32.20 -9.96
CA ARG A 447 -7.96 33.11 -11.11
C ARG A 447 -6.74 33.32 -12.01
N LEU A 448 -5.57 32.83 -11.63
CA LEU A 448 -4.34 33.01 -12.40
C LEU A 448 -4.41 32.19 -13.70
N PRO A 449 -4.02 32.72 -14.89
CA PRO A 449 -4.09 31.96 -16.13
C PRO A 449 -3.25 30.67 -16.08
N THR A 450 -3.71 29.60 -16.74
CA THR A 450 -3.07 28.27 -16.70
C THR A 450 -1.61 28.27 -17.18
N GLU A 451 -1.22 29.21 -18.04
CA GLU A 451 0.18 29.46 -18.41
C GLU A 451 1.08 29.59 -17.16
N TRP A 452 0.69 30.46 -16.22
CA TRP A 452 1.46 30.86 -15.04
C TRP A 452 1.11 30.10 -13.76
N ILE A 453 0.10 29.21 -13.80
CA ILE A 453 -0.49 28.60 -12.59
C ILE A 453 0.50 27.77 -11.77
N HIS A 454 1.55 27.24 -12.41
CA HIS A 454 2.61 26.44 -11.78
C HIS A 454 3.90 27.22 -11.48
N HIS A 455 3.99 28.48 -11.90
CA HIS A 455 5.16 29.34 -11.71
C HIS A 455 4.78 30.84 -11.55
N PRO A 456 3.99 31.18 -10.51
CA PRO A 456 3.43 32.53 -10.35
C PRO A 456 4.49 33.62 -10.14
N TRP A 457 5.73 33.27 -9.78
CA TRP A 457 6.84 34.23 -9.60
C TRP A 457 7.35 34.83 -10.92
N ASP A 458 7.19 34.14 -12.06
CA ASP A 458 7.57 34.65 -13.39
C ASP A 458 6.46 35.53 -14.02
N ALA A 459 5.25 35.49 -13.44
CA ALA A 459 4.08 36.15 -14.01
C ALA A 459 4.22 37.69 -13.94
N PRO A 460 3.92 38.43 -15.03
CA PRO A 460 3.95 39.89 -15.01
C PRO A 460 3.03 40.48 -13.93
N ASP A 461 3.46 41.56 -13.27
CA ASP A 461 2.70 42.24 -12.21
C ASP A 461 1.23 42.54 -12.60
N SER A 462 0.99 42.88 -13.86
CA SER A 462 -0.35 43.12 -14.40
C SER A 462 -1.24 41.88 -14.44
N VAL A 463 -0.66 40.69 -14.66
CA VAL A 463 -1.36 39.39 -14.63
C VAL A 463 -1.66 38.99 -13.19
N LEU A 464 -0.69 39.17 -12.29
CA LEU A 464 -0.86 38.93 -10.85
C LEU A 464 -1.96 39.83 -10.26
N GLN A 465 -1.92 41.14 -10.55
CA GLN A 465 -2.93 42.10 -10.11
C GLN A 465 -4.32 41.78 -10.68
N ALA A 466 -4.42 41.37 -11.95
CA ALA A 466 -5.70 40.98 -12.57
C ALA A 466 -6.28 39.69 -11.98
N ALA A 467 -5.44 38.73 -11.59
CA ALA A 467 -5.86 37.53 -10.87
C ALA A 467 -6.21 37.83 -9.39
N GLY A 468 -5.63 38.88 -8.81
CA GLY A 468 -5.72 39.23 -7.39
C GLY A 468 -4.68 38.53 -6.51
N VAL A 469 -3.52 38.17 -7.08
CA VAL A 469 -2.40 37.51 -6.38
C VAL A 469 -1.36 38.56 -5.98
N GLU A 470 -0.88 38.49 -4.73
CA GLU A 470 0.13 39.38 -4.16
C GLU A 470 1.23 38.54 -3.49
N LEU A 471 2.38 38.42 -4.17
CA LEU A 471 3.45 37.50 -3.79
C LEU A 471 4.22 37.97 -2.54
N GLY A 472 4.05 37.21 -1.46
CA GLY A 472 4.49 37.51 -0.09
C GLY A 472 3.34 37.84 0.87
N SER A 473 2.10 37.98 0.36
CA SER A 473 0.93 38.40 1.13
C SER A 473 -0.15 37.30 1.15
N ASN A 474 -0.87 37.08 0.05
CA ASN A 474 -1.92 36.04 -0.02
C ASN A 474 -1.40 34.69 -0.53
N TYR A 475 -0.30 34.70 -1.31
CA TYR A 475 0.46 33.52 -1.69
C TYR A 475 1.97 33.81 -1.49
N PRO A 476 2.77 32.89 -0.93
CA PRO A 476 4.19 33.15 -0.65
C PRO A 476 5.04 33.22 -1.93
N ARG A 477 6.23 33.82 -1.81
CA ARG A 477 7.32 33.67 -2.78
C ARG A 477 8.01 32.32 -2.60
N PRO A 478 8.76 31.80 -3.59
CA PRO A 478 9.63 30.63 -3.41
C PRO A 478 10.46 30.74 -2.13
N ILE A 479 10.45 29.69 -1.31
CA ILE A 479 11.24 29.62 -0.06
C ILE A 479 12.75 29.51 -0.33
N VAL A 480 13.10 28.86 -1.44
CA VAL A 480 14.45 28.72 -2.00
C VAL A 480 14.28 28.75 -3.52
N GLU A 481 15.13 29.47 -4.23
CA GLU A 481 15.10 29.50 -5.71
C GLU A 481 15.72 28.23 -6.30
N LEU A 482 15.23 27.76 -7.46
CA LEU A 482 15.66 26.48 -8.02
C LEU A 482 17.15 26.44 -8.38
N ASP A 483 17.71 27.52 -8.89
CA ASP A 483 19.13 27.60 -9.25
C ASP A 483 20.05 27.57 -8.01
N GLU A 484 19.64 28.24 -6.92
CA GLU A 484 20.35 28.21 -5.64
C GLU A 484 20.30 26.80 -5.03
N ALA A 485 19.13 26.17 -5.04
CA ALA A 485 18.95 24.80 -4.59
C ALA A 485 19.80 23.80 -5.40
N ASN A 486 19.88 23.98 -6.73
CA ASN A 486 20.67 23.13 -7.60
C ASN A 486 22.17 23.29 -7.33
N SER A 487 22.69 24.53 -7.21
CA SER A 487 24.09 24.75 -6.84
C SER A 487 24.43 24.06 -5.51
N ARG A 488 23.62 24.33 -4.47
CA ARG A 488 23.81 23.76 -3.13
C ARG A 488 23.72 22.23 -3.12
N LEU A 489 22.97 21.62 -4.04
CA LEU A 489 22.89 20.17 -4.19
C LEU A 489 24.17 19.58 -4.79
N GLN A 490 24.76 20.21 -5.81
CA GLN A 490 26.03 19.75 -6.37
C GLN A 490 27.19 19.91 -5.37
N ASP A 491 27.18 20.99 -4.58
CA ASP A 491 28.13 21.20 -3.48
C ASP A 491 27.99 20.10 -2.41
N ALA A 492 26.77 19.81 -1.95
CA ALA A 492 26.46 18.77 -0.96
C ALA A 492 26.81 17.34 -1.43
N LEU A 493 26.62 17.05 -2.73
CA LEU A 493 27.02 15.76 -3.32
C LEU A 493 28.53 15.61 -3.42
N SER A 494 29.25 16.71 -3.68
CA SER A 494 30.72 16.73 -3.68
C SER A 494 31.27 16.43 -2.29
N GLU A 495 30.75 17.11 -1.25
CA GLU A 495 31.10 16.85 0.16
C GLU A 495 30.81 15.40 0.55
N MET A 496 29.63 14.86 0.20
CA MET A 496 29.27 13.47 0.46
C MET A 496 30.25 12.46 -0.16
N TRP A 497 30.69 12.69 -1.41
CA TRP A 497 31.64 11.81 -2.08
C TRP A 497 33.07 11.93 -1.52
N GLU A 498 33.51 13.13 -1.13
CA GLU A 498 34.79 13.32 -0.44
C GLU A 498 34.81 12.61 0.92
N LEU A 499 33.73 12.71 1.71
CA LEU A 499 33.58 12.01 2.98
C LEU A 499 33.52 10.49 2.83
N GLU A 500 32.80 9.96 1.84
CA GLU A 500 32.77 8.51 1.59
C GLU A 500 34.13 7.98 1.11
N ALA A 501 34.86 8.75 0.28
CA ALA A 501 36.23 8.41 -0.14
C ALA A 501 37.22 8.42 1.04
N ALA A 502 37.15 9.43 1.91
CA ALA A 502 37.96 9.51 3.12
C ALA A 502 37.67 8.36 4.10
N SER A 503 36.40 8.01 4.29
CA SER A 503 35.97 6.88 5.13
C SER A 503 36.48 5.53 4.60
N ARG A 504 36.35 5.27 3.30
CA ARG A 504 36.93 4.07 2.67
C ARG A 504 38.45 4.02 2.85
N ALA A 505 39.15 5.13 2.61
CA ALA A 505 40.60 5.20 2.78
C ALA A 505 41.03 4.96 4.25
N ALA A 506 40.27 5.41 5.24
CA ALA A 506 40.56 5.16 6.65
C ALA A 506 40.47 3.67 7.02
N MET A 507 39.44 2.97 6.52
CA MET A 507 39.27 1.53 6.69
C MET A 507 40.36 0.73 5.97
N GLU A 508 40.68 1.06 4.71
CA GLU A 508 41.72 0.34 3.93
C GLU A 508 43.13 0.52 4.50
N ASN A 509 43.45 1.68 5.07
CA ASN A 509 44.74 1.93 5.72
C ASN A 509 44.83 1.39 7.16
N GLY A 510 43.79 0.73 7.68
CA GLY A 510 43.82 0.04 8.97
C GLY A 510 43.99 0.96 10.18
N MET A 511 43.66 2.26 10.07
CA MET A 511 43.83 3.21 11.17
C MET A 511 42.71 3.15 12.22
N GLU A 512 41.62 2.41 11.96
CA GLU A 512 40.64 2.01 12.97
C GLU A 512 40.93 0.58 13.47
N GLU A 513 41.75 0.45 14.52
CA GLU A 513 41.86 -0.81 15.27
C GLU A 513 40.54 -1.11 16.03
N GLY A 514 39.63 -1.84 15.36
CA GLY A 514 38.56 -2.59 16.03
C GLY A 514 37.31 -1.81 16.47
N LEU A 515 37.16 -0.54 16.12
CA LEU A 515 35.91 0.24 16.27
C LEU A 515 34.91 -0.07 15.15
N GLY A 516 34.55 -1.35 14.99
CA GLY A 516 33.67 -1.82 13.91
C GLY A 516 32.36 -1.03 13.79
N ASP A 517 32.27 -0.22 12.73
CA ASP A 517 31.16 0.67 12.34
C ASP A 517 30.55 1.52 13.48
N SER A 518 31.36 1.85 14.50
CA SER A 518 30.89 2.54 15.72
C SER A 518 30.70 4.05 15.53
N SER A 519 30.94 4.57 14.33
CA SER A 519 30.63 5.94 13.91
C SER A 519 29.15 6.04 13.49
N ASP A 520 28.23 5.62 14.37
CA ASP A 520 26.81 5.94 14.23
C ASP A 520 26.70 7.47 14.15
N VAL A 521 26.49 7.99 12.93
CA VAL A 521 26.23 9.40 12.67
C VAL A 521 24.99 9.74 13.48
N ALA A 522 25.15 10.58 14.51
CA ALA A 522 24.14 10.82 15.52
C ALA A 522 22.79 11.05 14.86
N LEU A 523 21.86 10.12 15.07
CA LEU A 523 20.58 10.07 14.34
C LEU A 523 19.92 11.43 14.48
N ILE A 524 19.76 12.15 13.36
CA ILE A 524 19.23 13.51 13.37
C ILE A 524 17.86 13.47 14.05
N ASP A 525 17.78 14.09 15.23
CA ASP A 525 16.62 14.02 16.09
C ASP A 525 15.36 14.51 15.36
N PHE A 526 14.22 13.95 15.74
CA PHE A 526 12.94 14.46 15.27
C PHE A 526 12.65 15.81 15.96
N PRO A 527 12.18 16.83 15.22
CA PRO A 527 11.75 18.11 15.78
C PRO A 527 10.74 17.88 16.91
N GLN A 528 10.71 18.77 17.91
CA GLN A 528 9.80 18.60 19.05
C GLN A 528 8.32 18.52 18.61
N GLU A 529 7.93 19.19 17.52
CA GLU A 529 6.59 19.08 16.91
C GLU A 529 6.27 17.72 16.24
N LEU A 530 7.22 16.78 16.16
CA LEU A 530 7.03 15.40 15.67
C LEU A 530 7.20 14.33 16.77
N GLN A 531 7.58 14.73 18.00
CA GLN A 531 7.69 13.78 19.10
C GLN A 531 6.28 13.37 19.54
N MET A 532 5.93 12.11 19.31
CA MET A 532 4.64 11.57 19.73
C MET A 532 4.66 11.39 21.25
N GLU A 533 3.77 12.10 21.96
CA GLU A 533 3.57 11.93 23.40
C GLU A 533 2.89 10.57 23.69
N VAL A 534 3.69 9.50 23.66
CA VAL A 534 3.30 8.22 24.24
C VAL A 534 3.27 8.39 25.75
N ASP A 535 2.07 8.40 26.33
CA ASP A 535 1.85 8.59 27.77
C ASP A 535 2.36 7.39 28.60
N ARG A 536 3.67 7.38 28.85
CA ARG A 536 4.41 6.28 29.46
C ARG A 536 4.13 6.18 30.96
N GLN A 537 3.14 5.37 31.33
CA GLN A 537 3.02 4.92 32.72
C GLN A 537 4.29 4.17 33.18
N PRO A 538 4.79 4.42 34.40
CA PRO A 538 6.09 3.92 34.85
C PRO A 538 6.04 2.42 35.22
N VAL A 539 6.35 1.56 34.26
CA VAL A 539 6.47 0.10 34.47
C VAL A 539 7.73 -0.21 35.30
N ARG A 540 7.61 -1.09 36.30
CA ARG A 540 8.75 -1.57 37.11
C ARG A 540 9.59 -2.58 36.32
N PRO A 541 10.93 -2.53 36.41
CA PRO A 541 11.80 -3.48 35.72
C PRO A 541 11.63 -4.89 36.32
N THR A 542 11.25 -5.84 35.48
CA THR A 542 11.29 -7.28 35.79
C THR A 542 12.45 -7.89 35.02
N GLN A 543 13.31 -8.66 35.69
CA GLN A 543 14.54 -9.16 35.07
C GLN A 543 14.27 -10.43 34.24
N THR A 544 14.60 -10.38 32.96
CA THR A 544 14.54 -11.51 32.03
C THR A 544 15.97 -11.90 31.64
N PRO A 545 16.37 -13.19 31.68
CA PRO A 545 17.73 -13.60 31.36
C PRO A 545 18.06 -13.45 29.86
N MET A 546 19.29 -13.05 29.56
CA MET A 546 19.78 -12.91 28.17
C MET A 546 19.90 -14.28 27.47
N MET A 547 19.56 -14.32 26.18
CA MET A 547 19.82 -15.45 25.28
C MET A 547 20.68 -15.00 24.09
N ALA A 548 21.48 -15.93 23.56
CA ALA A 548 22.49 -15.63 22.54
C ALA A 548 21.89 -15.41 21.14
N GLY A 549 22.56 -14.58 20.33
CA GLY A 549 22.12 -14.18 18.99
C GLY A 549 22.04 -15.33 17.98
N ARG A 550 21.17 -15.16 16.98
CA ARG A 550 20.81 -16.16 15.96
C ARG A 550 21.00 -15.63 14.52
N ARG A 551 20.96 -16.53 13.53
CA ARG A 551 21.39 -16.28 12.13
C ARG A 551 20.21 -16.01 11.19
N ARG A 552 20.52 -15.61 9.95
CA ARG A 552 19.54 -15.38 8.87
C ARG A 552 18.61 -16.58 8.61
N GLN A 553 19.08 -17.82 8.79
CA GLN A 553 18.21 -19.02 8.73
C GLN A 553 17.05 -18.97 9.73
N ASP A 554 17.28 -18.45 10.94
CA ASP A 554 16.31 -18.46 12.05
C ASP A 554 15.17 -17.42 11.86
N GLN A 555 15.29 -16.53 10.87
CA GLN A 555 14.23 -15.61 10.44
C GLN A 555 13.23 -16.23 9.45
N MET A 556 13.56 -17.40 8.87
CA MET A 556 12.63 -18.14 8.01
C MET A 556 11.71 -18.99 8.89
N VAL A 557 10.39 -18.87 8.71
CA VAL A 557 9.40 -19.63 9.49
C VAL A 557 9.49 -21.13 9.13
N PRO A 558 9.84 -22.04 10.06
CA PRO A 558 9.99 -23.45 9.72
C PRO A 558 8.64 -24.12 9.42
N SER A 559 8.41 -24.49 8.16
CA SER A 559 7.22 -25.21 7.74
C SER A 559 7.34 -26.72 8.01
N LEU A 560 6.66 -27.19 9.06
CA LEU A 560 6.35 -28.61 9.34
C LEU A 560 7.54 -29.60 9.31
N THR A 561 8.03 -29.98 10.51
CA THR A 561 8.80 -31.22 10.68
C THR A 561 7.96 -32.44 10.32
N SER A 562 8.18 -33.00 9.13
CA SER A 562 7.55 -34.23 8.65
C SER A 562 8.19 -35.47 9.28
N SER A 563 7.83 -35.76 10.54
CA SER A 563 8.22 -36.99 11.24
C SER A 563 7.53 -38.22 10.63
N PHE A 564 7.99 -38.67 9.46
CA PHE A 564 7.54 -39.89 8.81
C PHE A 564 7.97 -41.12 9.60
N ILE A 565 7.10 -41.60 10.48
CA ILE A 565 7.11 -43.01 10.88
C ILE A 565 6.49 -43.79 9.73
N ARG A 566 7.32 -44.45 8.92
CA ARG A 566 6.89 -45.53 8.04
C ARG A 566 7.77 -46.74 8.31
N ALA A 567 7.16 -47.77 8.93
CA ALA A 567 7.84 -49.02 9.17
C ALA A 567 8.24 -49.69 7.85
N GLU A 568 9.39 -50.34 7.85
CA GLU A 568 9.90 -51.12 6.73
C GLU A 568 9.02 -52.37 6.51
N THR A 569 8.84 -52.75 5.26
CA THR A 569 8.54 -54.13 4.89
C THR A 569 9.14 -54.36 3.50
N GLU A 570 10.36 -54.86 3.48
CA GLU A 570 11.01 -55.31 2.25
C GLU A 570 10.24 -56.50 1.67
N LEU A 571 10.15 -56.56 0.33
CA LEU A 571 10.04 -57.82 -0.39
C LEU A 571 10.56 -57.63 -1.82
N THR A 572 11.75 -58.17 -2.09
CA THR A 572 12.45 -58.09 -3.37
C THR A 572 11.98 -59.18 -4.34
N ALA A 573 11.75 -58.83 -5.60
CA ALA A 573 11.77 -59.75 -6.73
C ALA A 573 12.03 -59.01 -8.04
N ASP A 574 13.16 -59.28 -8.69
CA ASP A 574 13.40 -58.91 -10.10
C ASP A 574 12.57 -59.79 -11.04
N PHE A 575 12.25 -59.29 -12.24
CA PHE A 575 12.44 -60.05 -13.50
C PHE A 575 12.27 -59.16 -14.74
N ASP A 576 12.69 -59.71 -15.88
CA ASP A 576 12.98 -59.03 -17.15
C ASP A 576 11.78 -58.53 -17.98
N ASN A 577 12.15 -57.64 -18.91
CA ASN A 577 11.53 -57.33 -20.20
C ASN A 577 10.39 -58.23 -20.71
N ILE A 578 9.31 -57.60 -21.19
CA ILE A 578 8.71 -57.88 -22.51
C ILE A 578 7.97 -56.64 -23.00
N SER A 579 7.99 -56.42 -24.31
CA SER A 579 7.26 -55.36 -25.01
C SER A 579 5.88 -55.83 -25.46
N GLU A 580 4.84 -54.99 -25.36
CA GLU A 580 3.89 -54.85 -26.48
C GLU A 580 3.05 -53.56 -26.45
N ASP A 581 2.45 -53.28 -27.60
CA ASP A 581 1.71 -52.08 -27.95
C ASP A 581 0.31 -52.01 -27.31
N SER A 582 -0.18 -50.80 -27.00
CA SER A 582 -1.62 -50.48 -26.84
C SER A 582 -1.86 -49.00 -26.52
N ARG A 583 -1.97 -48.16 -27.55
CA ARG A 583 -2.59 -46.82 -27.46
C ARG A 583 -4.04 -46.88 -27.98
N PRO A 584 -5.06 -46.54 -27.17
CA PRO A 584 -6.39 -46.21 -27.69
C PRO A 584 -6.37 -44.86 -28.44
N GLU A 585 -7.02 -44.78 -29.59
CA GLU A 585 -6.99 -43.61 -30.48
C GLU A 585 -7.98 -42.49 -30.06
N VAL A 586 -7.69 -41.27 -30.52
CA VAL A 586 -8.60 -40.11 -30.42
C VAL A 586 -9.20 -39.83 -31.81
N PRO A 587 -10.54 -39.80 -31.98
CA PRO A 587 -11.15 -39.50 -33.29
C PRO A 587 -10.87 -38.06 -33.73
N SER A 588 -10.47 -37.86 -34.99
CA SER A 588 -10.25 -36.54 -35.58
C SER A 588 -10.64 -36.50 -37.06
N ASN A 589 -11.59 -35.61 -37.41
CA ASN A 589 -11.77 -34.93 -38.70
C ASN A 589 -12.78 -33.78 -38.47
N MET A 590 -12.51 -32.49 -38.74
CA MET A 590 -12.10 -31.82 -40.00
C MET A 590 -13.24 -31.73 -41.05
N HIS A 591 -13.50 -30.60 -41.73
CA HIS A 591 -13.31 -29.17 -41.40
C HIS A 591 -14.12 -28.29 -42.39
N LEU A 592 -14.12 -26.96 -42.16
CA LEU A 592 -14.64 -25.79 -42.93
C LEU A 592 -15.37 -25.93 -44.31
N GLN A 593 -16.42 -25.08 -44.48
CA GLN A 593 -16.55 -23.91 -45.40
C GLN A 593 -15.58 -23.76 -46.62
N PRO A 594 -15.91 -23.02 -47.73
CA PRO A 594 -16.67 -21.73 -47.72
C PRO A 594 -17.47 -21.31 -49.01
N ARG A 595 -18.16 -20.14 -48.93
CA ARG A 595 -18.34 -19.08 -50.00
C ARG A 595 -19.00 -19.49 -51.36
N MET A 596 -19.38 -18.61 -52.32
CA MET A 596 -19.75 -17.16 -52.41
C MET A 596 -20.60 -16.98 -53.71
N GLU A 597 -21.38 -15.90 -53.81
CA GLU A 597 -21.77 -15.24 -55.10
C GLU A 597 -22.65 -16.06 -56.12
N ARG A 598 -23.35 -15.51 -57.13
CA ARG A 598 -23.89 -14.15 -57.42
C ARG A 598 -24.86 -14.16 -58.63
N GLU A 599 -25.93 -13.34 -58.56
CA GLU A 599 -26.82 -12.71 -59.60
C GLU A 599 -27.27 -13.40 -60.94
N GLU A 600 -28.51 -13.07 -61.35
CA GLU A 600 -29.12 -13.04 -62.73
C GLU A 600 -29.23 -14.34 -63.58
N THR A 601 -30.44 -14.82 -63.93
CA THR A 601 -31.25 -14.40 -65.11
C THR A 601 -32.65 -15.08 -65.07
N VAL A 602 -33.79 -14.39 -65.22
CA VAL A 602 -34.60 -14.01 -66.43
C VAL A 602 -35.64 -15.06 -66.90
N ASP A 603 -36.81 -14.54 -67.33
CA ASP A 603 -38.03 -15.20 -67.88
C ASP A 603 -38.90 -16.11 -66.98
N GLY A 604 -40.24 -16.14 -67.12
CA GLY A 604 -41.11 -15.29 -67.96
C GLY A 604 -42.61 -15.70 -67.97
N GLY A 605 -43.51 -14.76 -68.32
CA GLY A 605 -44.97 -14.97 -68.56
C GLY A 605 -45.91 -14.61 -67.39
N THR A 606 -46.80 -13.59 -67.45
CA THR A 606 -48.11 -13.44 -68.16
C THR A 606 -49.30 -14.16 -67.46
N SER A 607 -50.52 -13.60 -67.33
CA SER A 607 -51.11 -12.30 -67.76
C SER A 607 -52.46 -11.94 -67.05
N ASN A 608 -52.92 -10.69 -67.24
CA ASN A 608 -54.28 -10.11 -66.99
C ASN A 608 -54.68 -9.84 -65.51
N GLY A 609 -55.45 -8.82 -65.10
CA GLY A 609 -56.23 -7.75 -65.78
C GLY A 609 -57.73 -7.78 -65.34
N ALA A 610 -58.54 -6.70 -65.23
CA ALA A 610 -58.36 -5.24 -65.16
C ALA A 610 -59.71 -4.55 -64.76
N MET A 611 -59.72 -3.32 -64.20
CA MET A 611 -60.90 -2.42 -63.98
C MET A 611 -62.00 -2.87 -62.95
N MET A 612 -62.88 -2.04 -62.36
CA MET A 612 -63.14 -0.58 -62.40
C MET A 612 -63.87 -0.02 -61.13
N ASN A 613 -63.67 1.29 -60.82
CA ASN A 613 -64.57 2.30 -60.15
C ASN A 613 -65.29 2.05 -58.79
N GLY A 614 -65.52 3.12 -57.99
CA GLY A 614 -66.24 3.02 -56.68
C GLY A 614 -66.80 4.28 -55.95
N ASN A 615 -66.18 5.47 -56.06
CA ASN A 615 -66.67 6.80 -55.61
C ASN A 615 -66.73 7.22 -54.10
N HIS A 616 -66.50 8.54 -53.89
CA HIS A 616 -66.83 9.45 -52.77
C HIS A 616 -66.42 9.14 -51.30
N GLN A 617 -66.30 10.11 -50.36
CA GLN A 617 -65.80 11.51 -50.29
C GLN A 617 -66.31 12.14 -48.98
N GLN A 618 -65.40 12.55 -48.09
CA GLN A 618 -65.34 13.82 -47.30
C GLN A 618 -64.22 13.64 -46.24
N GLN A 619 -63.15 14.43 -46.19
CA GLN A 619 -63.05 15.84 -45.72
C GLN A 619 -63.39 15.97 -44.21
N ASN A 620 -62.63 16.64 -43.32
CA ASN A 620 -61.42 17.49 -43.40
C ASN A 620 -60.80 17.61 -41.95
N LEU A 621 -59.68 18.27 -41.59
CA LEU A 621 -58.74 19.22 -42.23
C LEU A 621 -57.32 19.16 -41.55
N GLN A 622 -56.26 19.57 -42.28
CA GLN A 622 -55.08 20.44 -41.98
C GLN A 622 -54.83 21.01 -40.55
N ASN A 623 -53.64 21.49 -40.09
CA ASN A 623 -52.25 21.71 -40.60
C ASN A 623 -51.32 22.06 -39.39
N ASN A 624 -49.97 22.22 -39.44
CA ASN A 624 -48.85 21.56 -40.17
C ASN A 624 -47.46 22.06 -39.66
N THR A 625 -46.38 21.29 -39.92
CA THR A 625 -44.92 21.67 -40.03
C THR A 625 -44.13 22.45 -38.95
N ARG A 626 -43.05 21.79 -38.48
CA ARG A 626 -41.63 22.24 -38.27
C ARG A 626 -41.23 23.35 -37.24
N ARG A 627 -40.28 22.93 -36.36
CA ARG A 627 -39.05 23.61 -35.80
C ARG A 627 -39.02 25.14 -35.61
N VAL A 628 -38.50 25.60 -34.44
CA VAL A 628 -37.16 26.24 -34.24
C VAL A 628 -36.99 26.81 -32.80
N LEU A 629 -35.83 26.52 -32.17
CA LEU A 629 -35.23 27.15 -30.96
C LEU A 629 -36.09 27.23 -29.67
N GLY A 630 -35.48 27.69 -28.56
CA GLY A 630 -36.06 27.65 -27.21
C GLY A 630 -35.58 28.78 -26.29
N VAL A 631 -36.06 28.77 -25.04
CA VAL A 631 -35.81 29.79 -24.00
C VAL A 631 -35.64 29.08 -22.64
N ALA A 632 -34.75 29.57 -21.78
CA ALA A 632 -34.51 29.02 -20.45
C ALA A 632 -35.48 29.57 -19.37
N PRO A 633 -35.81 28.80 -18.32
CA PRO A 633 -36.55 29.32 -17.16
C PRO A 633 -35.63 30.10 -16.23
N SER A 634 -36.05 31.31 -15.84
CA SER A 634 -35.43 32.08 -14.77
C SER A 634 -35.81 31.54 -13.39
N VAL A 635 -34.89 31.65 -12.44
CA VAL A 635 -35.17 31.47 -11.01
C VAL A 635 -34.73 32.74 -10.29
N SER A 636 -35.61 33.28 -9.44
CA SER A 636 -35.44 34.59 -8.79
C SER A 636 -34.58 34.53 -7.53
N GLU A 637 -33.82 35.60 -7.28
CA GLU A 637 -33.08 35.79 -6.03
C GLU A 637 -34.00 35.96 -4.81
N ALA A 638 -33.58 35.39 -3.68
CA ALA A 638 -34.08 35.75 -2.36
C ALA A 638 -32.90 35.73 -1.37
N SER A 639 -32.45 36.91 -0.95
CA SER A 639 -31.27 37.03 -0.09
C SER A 639 -31.59 36.71 1.37
N SER A 640 -30.74 35.93 2.04
CA SER A 640 -30.66 35.89 3.50
C SER A 640 -29.20 35.70 3.94
N SER A 641 -28.75 36.56 4.85
CA SER A 641 -27.33 36.69 5.22
C SER A 641 -26.96 35.85 6.43
N TRP A 642 -26.06 34.89 6.26
CA TRP A 642 -25.38 34.20 7.37
C TRP A 642 -23.86 34.25 7.18
N THR A 643 -23.19 35.07 7.99
CA THR A 643 -21.73 35.21 7.99
C THR A 643 -21.10 34.13 8.85
N GLY A 644 -20.50 33.11 8.24
CA GLY A 644 -19.74 32.07 8.93
C GLY A 644 -18.50 31.68 8.14
N ARG A 645 -17.31 31.73 8.76
CA ARG A 645 -16.07 31.25 8.14
C ARG A 645 -16.03 29.73 8.22
N GLY A 646 -16.21 29.06 7.09
CA GLY A 646 -16.00 27.62 6.94
C GLY A 646 -15.41 27.32 5.58
N GLY A 647 -14.28 26.60 5.53
CA GLY A 647 -13.67 26.17 4.29
C GLY A 647 -14.55 25.12 3.60
N ILE A 648 -15.00 25.41 2.38
CA ILE A 648 -15.77 24.45 1.57
C ILE A 648 -14.78 23.54 0.86
N VAL A 649 -14.61 22.32 1.37
CA VAL A 649 -13.97 21.23 0.60
C VAL A 649 -14.98 20.79 -0.48
N PRO A 650 -14.66 20.91 -1.78
CA PRO A 650 -15.61 20.58 -2.84
C PRO A 650 -15.85 19.07 -2.92
N VAL A 651 -17.12 18.66 -2.93
CA VAL A 651 -17.53 17.27 -3.10
C VAL A 651 -17.58 16.93 -4.59
N TRP A 652 -17.01 15.78 -4.99
CA TRP A 652 -16.98 15.38 -6.38
C TRP A 652 -18.38 15.00 -6.91
N SER A 653 -18.62 15.30 -8.18
CA SER A 653 -19.77 14.80 -8.95
C SER A 653 -19.34 14.71 -10.43
N PRO A 654 -19.60 13.60 -11.13
CA PRO A 654 -19.04 13.34 -12.45
C PRO A 654 -19.62 14.29 -13.51
N PRO A 655 -18.78 15.04 -14.27
CA PRO A 655 -19.21 15.74 -15.47
C PRO A 655 -19.59 14.77 -16.59
N ALA A 656 -20.48 15.18 -17.49
CA ALA A 656 -20.79 14.42 -18.70
C ALA A 656 -19.60 14.47 -19.68
N ALA A 657 -19.25 13.32 -20.28
CA ALA A 657 -18.08 13.20 -21.14
C ALA A 657 -18.24 13.93 -22.48
N SER A 658 -17.34 14.88 -22.76
CA SER A 658 -17.13 15.48 -24.09
C SER A 658 -15.77 15.07 -24.62
N GLY A 659 -15.70 13.95 -25.35
CA GLY A 659 -14.45 13.43 -25.89
C GLY A 659 -13.95 14.24 -27.09
N HIS A 660 -12.75 14.82 -26.97
CA HIS A 660 -11.86 15.17 -28.08
C HIS A 660 -10.50 14.54 -27.78
N SER A 661 -9.83 13.99 -28.81
CA SER A 661 -8.62 13.20 -28.67
C SER A 661 -7.53 13.70 -29.60
N ASP A 662 -6.53 14.38 -29.05
CA ASP A 662 -5.31 14.78 -29.77
C ASP A 662 -4.14 13.82 -29.47
N PRO A 663 -3.39 13.35 -30.48
CA PRO A 663 -2.35 12.35 -30.31
C PRO A 663 -0.98 12.99 -30.01
N TYR A 664 -0.60 13.05 -28.73
CA TYR A 664 0.80 13.22 -28.32
C TYR A 664 1.36 11.92 -27.75
N ALA A 665 2.17 11.23 -28.57
CA ALA A 665 2.81 9.96 -28.22
C ALA A 665 4.32 10.03 -28.47
N ALA A 666 5.09 10.14 -27.40
CA ALA A 666 6.54 9.96 -27.34
C ALA A 666 6.99 9.68 -25.89
N ASP A 667 8.21 9.17 -25.75
CA ASP A 667 9.06 9.26 -24.54
C ASP A 667 8.53 8.70 -23.21
N GLU A 668 8.40 7.36 -23.16
CA GLU A 668 8.74 6.60 -21.94
C GLU A 668 9.34 5.21 -22.26
N ALA A 669 10.01 5.09 -23.42
CA ALA A 669 10.74 3.87 -23.81
C ALA A 669 12.11 3.74 -23.11
N ASP A 670 12.67 4.85 -22.62
CA ASP A 670 13.95 4.88 -21.91
C ASP A 670 13.83 4.50 -20.41
N ILE A 671 13.31 3.30 -20.16
CA ILE A 671 13.79 2.46 -19.04
C ILE A 671 14.99 1.65 -19.56
N SER A 672 15.92 2.36 -20.21
CA SER A 672 17.19 1.88 -20.73
C SER A 672 18.28 2.27 -19.72
N SER A 673 18.71 1.29 -18.93
CA SER A 673 19.65 1.48 -17.81
C SER A 673 21.08 1.73 -18.28
N ARG A 674 21.36 2.89 -18.92
CA ARG A 674 22.64 3.16 -19.59
C ARG A 674 23.28 4.54 -19.45
N ASN A 675 22.66 5.53 -18.80
CA ASN A 675 23.26 6.87 -18.71
C ASN A 675 23.96 7.22 -17.38
N TYR A 676 23.67 6.52 -16.27
CA TYR A 676 24.32 6.75 -14.96
C TYR A 676 25.35 5.68 -14.59
N LEU A 677 25.08 4.40 -14.92
CA LEU A 677 25.98 3.26 -14.69
C LEU A 677 27.38 3.47 -15.28
N ASP A 678 27.47 4.07 -16.48
CA ASP A 678 28.73 4.41 -17.16
C ASP A 678 29.42 5.67 -16.58
N ARG A 679 28.77 6.43 -15.69
CA ARG A 679 29.31 7.65 -15.07
C ARG A 679 29.85 7.44 -13.67
N HIS A 680 29.11 6.73 -12.81
CA HIS A 680 29.45 6.54 -11.39
C HIS A 680 29.40 5.06 -10.96
N PRO A 681 30.23 4.17 -11.53
CA PRO A 681 30.23 2.73 -11.23
C PRO A 681 30.62 2.38 -9.77
N GLN A 682 31.07 3.35 -8.98
CA GLN A 682 31.37 3.20 -7.55
C GLN A 682 30.14 3.37 -6.64
N SER A 683 28.99 3.82 -7.17
CA SER A 683 27.78 4.11 -6.38
C SER A 683 26.99 2.88 -5.91
N HIS A 684 27.37 1.68 -6.36
CA HIS A 684 26.55 0.46 -6.29
C HIS A 684 26.86 -0.48 -5.10
N THR A 685 27.72 -0.07 -4.15
CA THR A 685 27.96 -0.86 -2.94
C THR A 685 26.75 -0.77 -2.00
N MET A 686 25.89 -1.79 -2.03
CA MET A 686 24.87 -1.98 -0.99
C MET A 686 25.53 -2.19 0.37
N MET A 687 24.92 -1.68 1.44
CA MET A 687 25.37 -1.96 2.80
C MET A 687 25.33 -3.47 3.09
N ASN A 688 26.46 -4.05 3.52
CA ASN A 688 26.56 -5.47 3.82
C ASN A 688 26.03 -5.77 5.24
N TRP A 689 24.71 -5.86 5.37
CA TRP A 689 23.98 -6.09 6.62
C TRP A 689 24.40 -7.35 7.40
N SER A 690 25.17 -8.26 6.80
CA SER A 690 25.69 -9.46 7.49
C SER A 690 26.67 -9.16 8.64
N GLN A 691 27.32 -7.99 8.65
CA GLN A 691 28.23 -7.58 9.74
C GLN A 691 27.56 -6.71 10.83
N VAL A 692 26.42 -6.08 10.53
CA VAL A 692 25.72 -5.16 11.45
C VAL A 692 25.06 -5.90 12.63
N ASN A 693 24.88 -7.22 12.52
CA ASN A 693 24.30 -8.07 13.58
C ASN A 693 25.25 -8.34 14.77
N SER A 694 26.22 -7.45 15.02
CA SER A 694 27.08 -7.48 16.20
C SER A 694 27.40 -6.06 16.70
N ARG A 695 27.05 -5.79 17.97
CA ARG A 695 27.36 -4.57 18.75
C ARG A 695 26.52 -3.29 18.49
N SER A 696 25.20 -3.40 18.50
CA SER A 696 24.32 -2.30 18.96
C SER A 696 23.93 -2.48 20.43
N HIS A 697 24.86 -2.20 21.36
CA HIS A 697 24.65 -2.22 22.81
C HIS A 697 25.35 -1.02 23.47
N CYS A 698 24.59 0.05 23.71
CA CYS A 698 25.02 1.22 24.49
C CYS A 698 24.00 1.50 25.61
N GLU A 699 24.39 1.88 26.81
CA GLU A 699 25.67 1.68 27.52
C GLU A 699 25.34 1.71 29.04
N PHE A 700 26.03 0.92 29.87
CA PHE A 700 25.97 1.09 31.33
C PHE A 700 27.34 0.88 31.96
N ARG A 701 28.07 1.98 32.15
CA ARG A 701 29.27 2.01 33.00
C ARG A 701 28.89 2.16 34.47
N CYS A 702 29.53 1.38 35.33
CA CYS A 702 29.72 1.69 36.75
C CYS A 702 31.13 1.30 37.18
N MET A 703 31.60 1.90 38.28
CA MET A 703 33.02 1.95 38.64
C MET A 703 33.46 0.82 39.57
N ASP A 704 34.78 0.69 39.63
CA ASP A 704 35.59 0.56 40.85
C ASP A 704 36.20 -0.80 41.31
N ASN A 705 37.53 -0.75 41.42
CA ASN A 705 38.43 -1.37 42.40
C ASN A 705 38.61 -2.90 42.56
N ARG A 706 39.82 -3.33 42.15
CA ARG A 706 40.80 -4.16 42.89
C ARG A 706 40.38 -5.51 43.52
N VAL A 707 40.95 -6.59 43.01
CA VAL A 707 41.83 -7.60 43.69
C VAL A 707 42.05 -8.77 42.69
N GLY A 708 43.23 -9.40 42.55
CA GLY A 708 44.52 -9.13 43.19
C GLY A 708 45.28 -10.40 43.61
N SER A 709 45.78 -11.21 42.67
CA SER A 709 46.77 -12.28 42.90
C SER A 709 47.24 -12.88 41.57
N GLY A 710 48.55 -13.03 41.37
CA GLY A 710 49.19 -13.53 40.14
C GLY A 710 50.54 -12.88 39.92
#